data_AF-A0A2E3RLE0-F1
#
_entry.id   AF-A0A2E3RLE0-F1
#
_cell.length_a   1.000
_cell.length_b   1.000
_cell.length_c   1.000
_cell.angle_alpha   90.00
_cell.angle_beta   90.00
_cell.angle_gamma   90.00
#
_symmetry.space_group_name_H-M   'P 1'
#
loop_
_entity.id
_entity.type
_entity.pdbx_description
1 polymer ?
#
loop_
_entity_poly.entity_id
_entity_poly.type
_entity_poly.pdbx_seq_one_letter_code
_entity_poly.pdbx_strand_id
1 'polypeptide(L)'
;MMKNKINKGGILAFTLLIGLTGVSFVLGFYGWAMNRNYYNNRRIAKIKAFYNAETGMARKAYEYLWKVDFVEGYEGLEGETIDKNMGYYLQPEFSFDRSGNRIAEVYGIHEVRTRSGEMYPCSVLVAMPAKPQTLGIYMYLTDSEEAGGAPFTFDGPGDRREVNFGSNDILDGIVQSNGQLVVSDYGCPDFEDATVHLTNSTPIDLGGCSSYQEMFGGWGSDVDTLSKPPVRLPPAGYQTLKNVATHVIEADRKIFNNPPNKDTLIMTDIEFLDNGEYKVKQWWYLMPPHLKPCLDPDDAMFPFADDLYLRDQGEYIGQCDHEDHSADLRTCPQYTDFLASYHGKYAEEFSMYRDQFLNSTISGPAGLHHFDMDRTYYDEDGLCSCTTPPCEINTEILNQTFPGGNDKVIYVKGGPVRVHGVYSGRYTVVTDEFTEYRRHAWTGPNIPVDTIWNNIWITGDLINKDAIGYPSGAPVYVQNGNMSEWQPGDGCEGGSENIMGLVSGANIYIANTFDNGRANRGALGDVVINAGLVALNESFTIQYWQNTTSSITSFVYPLGTQTAHDPPWGDGRGLNFGSTGDNDLRGYVYLWGGVVQKYRGYMKRNPTSPYSNASIGMDKSYHYDANLDCNPPPFYPAIEFDDGSGELDIKIVGYNSTF
;
A
#
# COMPACT_ATOMS: atom_id res chain seq x y z
N MET A 1 -66.77 81.77 -61.43
CA MET A 1 -65.39 82.26 -61.22
C MET A 1 -64.96 81.81 -59.83
N MET A 2 -64.17 80.74 -59.70
CA MET A 2 -63.29 80.44 -58.55
C MET A 2 -62.58 79.10 -58.81
N LYS A 3 -61.31 79.17 -59.19
CA LYS A 3 -60.39 78.02 -59.30
C LYS A 3 -59.89 77.68 -57.90
N ASN A 4 -60.31 76.54 -57.34
CA ASN A 4 -59.65 75.98 -56.16
C ASN A 4 -58.35 75.29 -56.58
N LYS A 5 -57.22 75.94 -56.27
CA LYS A 5 -55.88 75.37 -56.33
C LYS A 5 -55.74 74.34 -55.21
N ILE A 6 -55.93 73.06 -55.54
CA ILE A 6 -55.52 71.97 -54.66
C ILE A 6 -53.99 71.88 -54.72
N ASN A 7 -53.35 71.97 -53.56
CA ASN A 7 -51.91 72.01 -53.34
C ASN A 7 -51.19 70.83 -54.00
N LYS A 8 -50.49 71.07 -55.12
CA LYS A 8 -49.62 70.10 -55.81
C LYS A 8 -48.24 69.90 -55.15
N GLY A 9 -48.04 70.34 -53.90
CA GLY A 9 -46.75 70.31 -53.21
C GLY A 9 -46.50 69.11 -52.28
N GLY A 10 -47.53 68.35 -51.89
CA GLY A 10 -47.41 67.27 -50.89
C GLY A 10 -46.94 65.92 -51.43
N ILE A 11 -47.12 65.67 -52.73
CA ILE A 11 -46.80 64.37 -53.37
C ILE A 11 -45.30 64.06 -53.27
N LEU A 12 -44.44 65.07 -53.48
CA LEU A 12 -42.99 64.90 -53.45
C LEU A 12 -42.46 64.57 -52.04
N ALA A 13 -43.03 65.22 -51.02
CA ALA A 13 -42.67 64.94 -49.62
C ALA A 13 -43.15 63.55 -49.18
N PHE A 14 -44.33 63.11 -49.64
CA PHE A 14 -44.87 61.79 -49.34
C PHE A 14 -44.10 60.67 -50.04
N THR A 15 -43.70 60.86 -51.32
CA THR A 15 -42.83 59.90 -52.02
C THR A 15 -41.43 59.84 -51.42
N LEU A 16 -40.86 60.96 -50.96
CA LEU A 16 -39.61 60.98 -50.21
C LEU A 16 -39.72 60.23 -48.87
N LEU A 17 -40.83 60.41 -48.14
CA LEU A 17 -41.09 59.70 -46.89
C LEU A 17 -41.25 58.20 -47.10
N ILE A 18 -42.00 57.76 -48.12
CA ILE A 18 -42.12 56.34 -48.48
C ILE A 18 -40.77 55.78 -48.97
N GLY A 19 -39.99 56.56 -49.71
CA GLY A 19 -38.64 56.19 -50.12
C GLY A 19 -37.70 56.00 -48.92
N LEU A 20 -37.75 56.92 -47.95
CA LEU A 20 -36.98 56.84 -46.70
C LEU A 20 -37.40 55.67 -45.83
N THR A 21 -38.69 55.38 -45.69
CA THR A 21 -39.16 54.20 -44.96
C THR A 21 -38.79 52.90 -45.67
N GLY A 22 -38.85 52.87 -47.01
CA GLY A 22 -38.36 51.75 -47.82
C GLY A 22 -36.87 51.48 -47.63
N VAL A 23 -36.03 52.52 -47.68
CA VAL A 23 -34.59 52.42 -47.41
C VAL A 23 -34.33 51.97 -45.97
N SER A 24 -35.06 52.53 -44.99
CA SER A 24 -34.92 52.16 -43.58
C SER A 24 -35.28 50.70 -43.34
N PHE A 25 -36.33 50.19 -43.98
CA PHE A 25 -36.73 48.79 -43.91
C PHE A 25 -35.67 47.86 -44.52
N VAL A 26 -35.12 48.22 -45.68
CA VAL A 26 -34.04 47.46 -46.33
C VAL A 26 -32.78 47.44 -45.46
N LEU A 27 -32.36 48.59 -44.90
CA LEU A 27 -31.22 48.67 -43.98
C LEU A 27 -31.46 47.85 -42.70
N GLY A 28 -32.68 47.88 -42.16
CA GLY A 28 -33.09 47.06 -41.02
C GLY A 28 -33.01 45.56 -41.32
N PHE A 29 -33.47 45.13 -42.51
CA PHE A 29 -33.36 43.75 -42.96
C PHE A 29 -31.91 43.31 -43.14
N TYR A 30 -31.05 44.15 -43.74
CA TYR A 30 -29.61 43.86 -43.86
C TYR A 30 -28.93 43.74 -42.48
N GLY A 31 -29.26 44.61 -41.54
CA GLY A 31 -28.77 44.54 -40.16
C GLY A 31 -29.19 43.24 -39.46
N TRP A 32 -30.46 42.84 -39.61
CA TRP A 32 -30.98 41.58 -39.09
C TRP A 32 -30.31 40.37 -39.74
N ALA A 33 -30.19 40.34 -41.07
CA ALA A 33 -29.57 39.25 -41.83
C ALA A 33 -28.09 39.08 -41.47
N MET A 34 -27.33 40.18 -41.36
CA MET A 34 -25.93 40.14 -40.91
C MET A 34 -25.81 39.64 -39.46
N ASN A 35 -26.71 40.05 -38.57
CA ASN A 35 -26.71 39.55 -37.19
C ASN A 35 -26.99 38.04 -37.14
N ARG A 36 -27.96 37.58 -37.93
CA ARG A 36 -28.30 36.16 -38.02
C ARG A 36 -27.15 35.34 -38.61
N ASN A 37 -26.47 35.84 -39.64
CA ASN A 37 -25.31 35.21 -40.23
C ASN A 37 -24.15 35.09 -39.22
N TYR A 38 -23.81 36.19 -38.52
CA TYR A 38 -22.79 36.15 -37.46
C TYR A 38 -23.12 35.16 -36.34
N TYR A 39 -24.38 35.14 -35.90
CA TYR A 39 -24.83 34.19 -34.88
C TYR A 39 -24.69 32.72 -35.34
N ASN A 40 -25.04 32.43 -36.59
CA ASN A 40 -24.87 31.10 -37.18
C ASN A 40 -23.39 30.72 -37.32
N ASN A 41 -22.53 31.63 -37.77
CA ASN A 41 -21.09 31.38 -37.90
C ASN A 41 -20.44 31.11 -36.54
N ARG A 42 -20.84 31.85 -35.50
CA ARG A 42 -20.38 31.59 -34.13
C ARG A 42 -20.82 30.22 -33.62
N ARG A 43 -22.06 29.79 -33.89
CA ARG A 43 -22.53 28.44 -33.56
C ARG A 43 -21.74 27.36 -34.29
N ILE A 44 -21.54 27.52 -35.61
CA ILE A 44 -20.76 26.59 -36.42
C ILE A 44 -19.33 26.48 -35.87
N ALA A 45 -18.73 27.60 -35.47
CA ALA A 45 -17.39 27.60 -34.91
C ALA A 45 -17.29 26.92 -33.55
N LYS A 46 -18.27 27.09 -32.66
CA LYS A 46 -18.32 26.32 -31.41
C LYS A 46 -18.38 24.83 -31.67
N ILE A 47 -19.19 24.40 -32.65
CA ILE A 47 -19.30 22.99 -33.04
C ILE A 47 -17.99 22.48 -33.66
N LYS A 48 -17.36 23.28 -34.53
CA LYS A 48 -16.04 22.93 -35.10
C LYS A 48 -14.96 22.84 -34.03
N ALA A 49 -14.90 23.80 -33.11
CA ALA A 49 -13.98 23.80 -31.98
C ALA A 49 -14.18 22.56 -31.09
N PHE A 50 -15.44 22.18 -30.82
CA PHE A 50 -15.76 20.93 -30.12
C PHE A 50 -15.22 19.71 -30.87
N TYR A 51 -15.53 19.54 -32.17
CA TYR A 51 -14.99 18.42 -32.97
C TYR A 51 -13.46 18.42 -33.04
N ASN A 52 -12.82 19.59 -33.05
CA ASN A 52 -11.37 19.68 -33.01
C ASN A 52 -10.82 19.14 -31.68
N ALA A 53 -11.46 19.49 -30.57
CA ALA A 53 -11.12 18.99 -29.24
C ALA A 53 -11.31 17.47 -29.15
N GLU A 54 -12.45 16.94 -29.64
CA GLU A 54 -12.67 15.48 -29.69
C GLU A 54 -11.63 14.76 -30.55
N THR A 55 -11.20 15.38 -31.64
CA THR A 55 -10.16 14.82 -32.52
C THR A 55 -8.82 14.75 -31.81
N GLY A 56 -8.42 15.81 -31.10
CA GLY A 56 -7.20 15.79 -30.29
C GLY A 56 -7.28 14.78 -29.14
N MET A 57 -8.44 14.67 -28.50
CA MET A 57 -8.72 13.66 -27.47
C MET A 57 -8.54 12.24 -28.04
N ALA A 58 -9.16 11.93 -29.16
CA ALA A 58 -9.11 10.59 -29.76
C ALA A 58 -7.74 10.23 -30.36
N ARG A 59 -7.03 11.19 -30.98
CA ARG A 59 -5.75 10.93 -31.67
C ARG A 59 -4.53 10.92 -30.78
N LYS A 60 -4.59 11.59 -29.63
CA LYS A 60 -3.41 11.85 -28.78
C LYS A 60 -3.69 11.49 -27.33
N ALA A 61 -4.72 12.11 -26.75
CA ALA A 61 -4.90 12.07 -25.31
C ALA A 61 -5.42 10.72 -24.79
N TYR A 62 -6.34 10.10 -25.53
CA TYR A 62 -6.94 8.81 -25.17
C TYR A 62 -5.88 7.72 -25.04
N GLU A 63 -4.96 7.59 -25.99
CA GLU A 63 -3.91 6.56 -25.97
C GLU A 63 -3.02 6.68 -24.72
N TYR A 64 -2.71 7.90 -24.29
CA TYR A 64 -1.85 8.13 -23.13
C TYR A 64 -2.53 7.78 -21.80
N LEU A 65 -3.87 7.83 -21.71
CA LEU A 65 -4.61 7.44 -20.50
C LEU A 65 -4.41 5.96 -20.12
N TRP A 66 -4.06 5.10 -21.08
CA TRP A 66 -3.83 3.66 -20.85
C TRP A 66 -2.39 3.37 -20.43
N LYS A 67 -1.45 4.29 -20.65
CA LYS A 67 -0.03 3.99 -20.47
C LYS A 67 0.36 3.89 -19.00
N VAL A 68 1.20 2.90 -18.70
CA VAL A 68 1.70 2.65 -17.35
C VAL A 68 2.53 3.84 -16.83
N ASP A 69 3.31 4.48 -17.71
CA ASP A 69 4.13 5.66 -17.44
C ASP A 69 3.38 6.98 -17.54
N PHE A 70 2.09 6.99 -17.18
CA PHE A 70 1.30 8.22 -17.12
C PHE A 70 1.93 9.19 -16.11
N VAL A 71 2.31 10.37 -16.59
CA VAL A 71 2.88 11.46 -15.78
C VAL A 71 1.97 12.67 -15.84
N GLU A 72 1.68 13.25 -14.67
CA GLU A 72 0.99 14.52 -14.57
C GLU A 72 1.81 15.65 -15.22
N GLY A 73 1.16 16.48 -16.04
CA GLY A 73 1.82 17.57 -16.74
C GLY A 73 2.73 17.14 -17.90
N TYR A 74 2.53 15.93 -18.46
CA TYR A 74 3.28 15.49 -19.63
C TYR A 74 3.04 16.38 -20.86
N GLU A 75 4.07 17.10 -21.30
CA GLU A 75 4.02 18.01 -22.48
C GLU A 75 4.55 17.37 -23.78
N GLY A 76 4.79 16.05 -23.80
CA GLY A 76 5.39 15.37 -24.97
C GLY A 76 4.46 15.20 -26.18
N LEU A 77 3.21 15.67 -26.10
CA LEU A 77 2.23 15.59 -27.19
C LEU A 77 1.89 16.99 -27.69
N GLU A 78 2.24 17.27 -28.95
CA GLU A 78 1.92 18.56 -29.57
C GLU A 78 0.48 18.60 -30.12
N GLY A 79 -0.11 19.79 -30.09
CA GLY A 79 -1.36 20.10 -30.79
C GLY A 79 -1.17 20.13 -32.31
N GLU A 80 -2.26 19.92 -33.06
CA GLU A 80 -2.20 19.83 -34.52
C GLU A 80 -3.31 20.66 -35.18
N THR A 81 -3.01 21.18 -36.37
CA THR A 81 -4.03 21.73 -37.27
C THR A 81 -4.70 20.61 -38.04
N ILE A 82 -6.01 20.45 -37.89
CA ILE A 82 -6.76 19.36 -38.52
C ILE A 82 -6.94 19.62 -40.01
N ASP A 83 -7.48 20.79 -40.34
CA ASP A 83 -7.66 21.26 -41.72
C ASP A 83 -7.89 22.78 -41.72
N LYS A 84 -7.56 23.43 -42.84
CA LYS A 84 -7.80 24.85 -43.09
C LYS A 84 -9.26 25.27 -42.86
N ASN A 85 -10.21 24.35 -43.03
CA ASN A 85 -11.64 24.62 -42.82
C ASN A 85 -12.15 24.26 -41.41
N MET A 86 -11.38 23.51 -40.63
CA MET A 86 -11.79 22.99 -39.31
C MET A 86 -11.11 23.72 -38.15
N GLY A 87 -9.84 24.10 -38.26
CA GLY A 87 -9.07 24.72 -37.19
C GLY A 87 -8.02 23.77 -36.61
N TYR A 88 -7.70 23.94 -35.33
CA TYR A 88 -6.65 23.19 -34.64
C TYR A 88 -7.08 22.81 -33.21
N TYR A 89 -6.36 21.87 -32.61
CA TYR A 89 -6.41 21.59 -31.17
C TYR A 89 -5.07 21.91 -30.53
N LEU A 90 -5.09 22.28 -29.26
CA LEU A 90 -3.89 22.51 -28.45
C LEU A 90 -3.33 21.20 -27.91
N GLN A 91 -2.12 21.26 -27.34
CA GLN A 91 -1.53 20.14 -26.63
C GLN A 91 -2.48 19.61 -25.54
N PRO A 92 -2.66 18.28 -25.42
CA PRO A 92 -3.39 17.70 -24.31
C PRO A 92 -2.71 17.98 -22.97
N GLU A 93 -3.52 18.20 -21.93
CA GLU A 93 -3.07 18.29 -20.54
C GLU A 93 -3.52 17.05 -19.77
N PHE A 94 -2.65 16.57 -18.88
CA PHE A 94 -2.88 15.34 -18.12
C PHE A 94 -2.71 15.59 -16.63
N SER A 95 -3.65 15.11 -15.82
CA SER A 95 -3.64 15.26 -14.38
C SER A 95 -4.29 14.08 -13.67
N PHE A 96 -4.15 14.03 -12.34
CA PHE A 96 -4.89 13.11 -11.48
C PHE A 96 -6.01 13.83 -10.75
N ASP A 97 -7.13 13.15 -10.53
CA ASP A 97 -8.08 13.57 -9.51
C ASP A 97 -7.64 13.15 -8.10
N ARG A 98 -8.41 13.51 -7.08
CA ARG A 98 -8.07 13.20 -5.68
C ARG A 98 -8.07 11.70 -5.36
N SER A 99 -8.80 10.91 -6.13
CA SER A 99 -8.87 9.45 -5.98
C SER A 99 -7.73 8.74 -6.71
N GLY A 100 -6.99 9.44 -7.57
CA GLY A 100 -6.00 8.85 -8.47
C GLY A 100 -6.55 8.45 -9.84
N ASN A 101 -7.77 8.87 -10.20
CA ASN A 101 -8.25 8.73 -11.57
C ASN A 101 -7.46 9.66 -12.49
N ARG A 102 -7.21 9.19 -13.71
CA ARG A 102 -6.47 9.95 -14.73
C ARG A 102 -7.43 10.86 -15.47
N ILE A 103 -7.04 12.10 -15.73
CA ILE A 103 -7.81 13.07 -16.49
C ILE A 103 -6.98 13.51 -17.69
N ALA A 104 -7.58 13.47 -18.87
CA ALA A 104 -7.05 14.11 -20.06
C ALA A 104 -7.95 15.27 -20.47
N GLU A 105 -7.36 16.42 -20.76
CA GLU A 105 -8.06 17.63 -21.20
C GLU A 105 -7.49 18.14 -22.52
N VAL A 106 -8.35 18.51 -23.47
CA VAL A 106 -7.95 19.03 -24.78
C VAL A 106 -8.79 20.24 -25.17
N TYR A 107 -8.11 21.31 -25.56
CA TYR A 107 -8.75 22.49 -26.15
C TYR A 107 -8.80 22.39 -27.67
N GLY A 108 -9.99 22.53 -28.24
CA GLY A 108 -10.19 22.72 -29.67
C GLY A 108 -10.50 24.17 -30.00
N ILE A 109 -9.91 24.70 -31.07
CA ILE A 109 -10.03 26.12 -31.46
C ILE A 109 -10.50 26.24 -32.92
N HIS A 110 -11.49 27.10 -33.14
CA HIS A 110 -11.86 27.57 -34.47
C HIS A 110 -12.05 29.09 -34.47
N GLU A 111 -11.46 29.77 -35.43
CA GLU A 111 -11.53 31.22 -35.53
C GLU A 111 -12.73 31.69 -36.37
N VAL A 112 -13.45 32.70 -35.87
CA VAL A 112 -14.59 33.32 -36.57
C VAL A 112 -14.28 34.76 -36.89
N ARG A 113 -14.58 35.15 -38.13
CA ARG A 113 -14.51 36.55 -38.53
C ARG A 113 -15.62 37.37 -37.86
N THR A 114 -15.22 38.36 -37.10
CA THR A 114 -16.10 39.31 -36.42
C THR A 114 -16.64 40.38 -37.38
N ARG A 115 -17.60 41.18 -36.90
CA ARG A 115 -18.15 42.30 -37.68
C ARG A 115 -17.11 43.39 -38.00
N SER A 116 -16.07 43.53 -37.19
CA SER A 116 -14.94 44.44 -37.43
C SER A 116 -13.93 43.90 -38.45
N GLY A 117 -14.08 42.64 -38.89
CA GLY A 117 -13.16 41.97 -39.81
C GLY A 117 -12.03 41.21 -39.14
N GLU A 118 -11.86 41.35 -37.82
CA GLU A 118 -10.88 40.63 -37.00
C GLU A 118 -11.30 39.17 -36.78
N MET A 119 -10.32 38.27 -36.66
CA MET A 119 -10.57 36.87 -36.31
C MET A 119 -10.67 36.73 -34.79
N TYR A 120 -11.72 36.08 -34.31
CA TYR A 120 -11.94 35.81 -32.89
C TYR A 120 -11.91 34.29 -32.64
N PRO A 121 -11.02 33.78 -31.76
CA PRO A 121 -10.95 32.36 -31.47
C PRO A 121 -12.15 31.92 -30.63
N CYS A 122 -12.88 30.91 -31.10
CA CYS A 122 -13.83 30.16 -30.29
C CYS A 122 -13.12 28.88 -29.82
N SER A 123 -13.03 28.69 -28.50
CA SER A 123 -12.44 27.51 -27.88
C SER A 123 -13.48 26.65 -27.18
N VAL A 124 -13.27 25.34 -27.15
CA VAL A 124 -14.05 24.39 -26.35
C VAL A 124 -13.07 23.45 -25.67
N LEU A 125 -13.29 23.17 -24.38
CA LEU A 125 -12.53 22.19 -23.61
C LEU A 125 -13.31 20.88 -23.57
N VAL A 126 -12.64 19.78 -23.87
CA VAL A 126 -13.15 18.42 -23.64
C VAL A 126 -12.28 17.77 -22.58
N ALA A 127 -12.90 17.15 -21.58
CA ALA A 127 -12.24 16.42 -20.51
C ALA A 127 -12.74 14.97 -20.47
N MET A 128 -11.80 14.03 -20.36
CA MET A 128 -12.06 12.60 -20.27
C MET A 128 -11.39 12.03 -19.01
N PRO A 129 -12.14 11.86 -17.91
CA PRO A 129 -11.67 11.11 -16.76
C PRO A 129 -11.75 9.59 -17.02
N ALA A 130 -10.68 8.89 -16.66
CA ALA A 130 -10.54 7.45 -16.72
C ALA A 130 -10.07 6.90 -15.37
N LYS A 131 -10.76 5.88 -14.87
CA LYS A 131 -10.45 5.16 -13.64
C LYS A 131 -9.64 3.91 -14.00
N PRO A 132 -8.36 3.81 -13.58
CA PRO A 132 -7.61 2.57 -13.71
C PRO A 132 -8.24 1.46 -12.86
N GLN A 133 -8.22 0.23 -13.36
CA GLN A 133 -8.56 -0.94 -12.57
C GLN A 133 -7.44 -1.16 -11.53
N THR A 134 -7.80 -1.16 -10.26
CA THR A 134 -6.83 -1.30 -9.18
C THR A 134 -6.70 -2.74 -8.71
N LEU A 135 -5.63 -3.02 -7.98
CA LEU A 135 -5.44 -4.29 -7.26
C LEU A 135 -6.57 -4.59 -6.25
N GLY A 136 -7.44 -3.62 -5.97
CA GLY A 136 -8.57 -3.76 -5.05
C GLY A 136 -9.62 -4.79 -5.48
N ILE A 137 -9.57 -5.31 -6.71
CA ILE A 137 -10.47 -6.39 -7.16
C ILE A 137 -10.12 -7.77 -6.58
N TYR A 138 -8.87 -7.95 -6.16
CA TYR A 138 -8.38 -9.25 -5.74
C TYR A 138 -8.68 -9.45 -4.27
N MET A 139 -9.38 -10.54 -3.96
CA MET A 139 -9.37 -11.08 -2.60
C MET A 139 -7.98 -11.65 -2.27
N TYR A 140 -7.39 -12.35 -3.24
CA TYR A 140 -6.06 -12.93 -3.10
C TYR A 140 -5.30 -12.84 -4.42
N LEU A 141 -4.13 -12.22 -4.40
CA LEU A 141 -3.15 -12.24 -5.48
C LEU A 141 -1.76 -12.49 -4.90
N THR A 142 -1.05 -13.48 -5.44
CA THR A 142 0.39 -13.64 -5.19
C THR A 142 1.19 -13.74 -6.49
N ASP A 143 2.42 -13.21 -6.52
CA ASP A 143 3.35 -13.46 -7.62
C ASP A 143 3.90 -14.90 -7.57
N SER A 144 4.15 -15.40 -6.36
CA SER A 144 4.60 -16.78 -6.12
C SER A 144 3.95 -17.38 -4.88
N GLU A 145 3.60 -18.66 -4.92
CA GLU A 145 3.15 -19.46 -3.75
C GLU A 145 4.31 -19.86 -2.83
N GLU A 146 5.55 -19.49 -3.19
CA GLU A 146 6.70 -19.61 -2.30
C GLU A 146 6.57 -18.71 -1.06
N ALA A 147 7.16 -19.16 0.04
CA ALA A 147 7.06 -18.54 1.36
C ALA A 147 7.81 -17.21 1.43
N GLY A 148 7.08 -16.18 1.86
CA GLY A 148 7.53 -14.79 1.96
C GLY A 148 7.61 -14.25 3.37
N GLY A 149 8.39 -13.18 3.52
CA GLY A 149 8.36 -12.25 4.64
C GLY A 149 8.89 -12.73 5.97
N ALA A 150 8.36 -13.82 6.51
CA ALA A 150 8.79 -14.31 7.81
C ALA A 150 10.24 -14.83 7.77
N PRO A 151 11.01 -14.64 8.84
CA PRO A 151 12.32 -15.27 9.02
C PRO A 151 12.24 -16.79 8.90
N PHE A 152 13.32 -17.41 8.44
CA PHE A 152 13.44 -18.88 8.30
C PHE A 152 12.35 -19.52 7.42
N THR A 153 11.94 -18.82 6.37
CA THR A 153 11.07 -19.32 5.28
C THR A 153 11.84 -20.02 4.17
N PHE A 154 13.18 -20.07 4.29
CA PHE A 154 14.10 -20.68 3.34
C PHE A 154 14.59 -22.04 3.85
N ASP A 155 14.73 -23.01 2.95
CA ASP A 155 15.47 -24.26 3.18
C ASP A 155 16.96 -24.14 2.82
N GLY A 156 17.30 -23.13 2.02
CA GLY A 156 18.66 -22.72 1.68
C GLY A 156 18.69 -21.32 1.03
N PRO A 157 19.86 -20.74 0.76
CA PRO A 157 19.95 -19.42 0.15
C PRO A 157 19.21 -19.32 -1.20
N GLY A 158 18.08 -18.61 -1.21
CA GLY A 158 17.25 -18.44 -2.40
C GLY A 158 16.27 -19.58 -2.69
N ASP A 159 16.22 -20.60 -1.82
CA ASP A 159 15.28 -21.72 -1.91
C ASP A 159 14.17 -21.54 -0.88
N ARG A 160 13.04 -20.95 -1.32
CA ARG A 160 11.87 -20.68 -0.48
C ARG A 160 10.98 -21.91 -0.42
N ARG A 161 10.41 -22.18 0.75
CA ARG A 161 9.42 -23.26 0.91
C ARG A 161 8.14 -22.95 0.16
N GLU A 162 7.46 -23.96 -0.35
CA GLU A 162 6.12 -23.81 -0.91
C GLU A 162 5.06 -23.69 0.21
N VAL A 163 4.03 -22.88 -0.02
CA VAL A 163 2.89 -22.74 0.89
C VAL A 163 1.61 -23.16 0.16
N ASN A 164 0.90 -24.13 0.73
CA ASN A 164 -0.24 -24.77 0.04
C ASN A 164 -1.58 -24.32 0.60
N PHE A 165 -2.63 -24.43 -0.19
CA PHE A 165 -4.00 -24.24 0.25
C PHE A 165 -4.54 -25.48 0.97
N GLY A 166 -5.14 -25.31 2.14
CA GLY A 166 -5.67 -26.40 2.96
C GLY A 166 -7.18 -26.30 3.23
N SER A 167 -7.72 -27.23 4.00
CA SER A 167 -9.15 -27.29 4.34
C SER A 167 -9.71 -26.11 5.13
N ASN A 168 -8.83 -25.29 5.71
CA ASN A 168 -9.22 -24.11 6.48
C ASN A 168 -9.15 -22.83 5.63
N ASP A 169 -8.82 -22.96 4.34
CA ASP A 169 -8.75 -21.83 3.43
C ASP A 169 -10.10 -21.71 2.71
N ILE A 170 -10.90 -20.78 3.19
CA ILE A 170 -12.19 -20.39 2.62
C ILE A 170 -11.99 -18.99 2.06
N LEU A 171 -12.14 -18.84 0.75
CA LEU A 171 -11.98 -17.56 0.06
C LEU A 171 -13.18 -17.31 -0.86
N ASP A 172 -13.56 -16.04 -0.94
CA ASP A 172 -14.55 -15.50 -1.89
C ASP A 172 -13.87 -14.47 -2.81
N GLY A 173 -14.59 -13.95 -3.81
CA GLY A 173 -14.06 -12.93 -4.73
C GLY A 173 -12.98 -13.46 -5.69
N ILE A 174 -12.11 -12.59 -6.19
CA ILE A 174 -11.11 -12.99 -7.21
C ILE A 174 -9.84 -13.52 -6.55
N VAL A 175 -9.45 -14.74 -6.93
CA VAL A 175 -8.24 -15.43 -6.47
C VAL A 175 -7.30 -15.69 -7.65
N GLN A 176 -6.04 -15.30 -7.55
CA GLN A 176 -5.03 -15.52 -8.58
C GLN A 176 -3.65 -15.79 -7.97
N SER A 177 -2.89 -16.69 -8.59
CA SER A 177 -1.44 -16.76 -8.43
C SER A 177 -0.80 -16.58 -9.80
N ASN A 178 0.24 -15.76 -9.94
CA ASN A 178 1.00 -15.68 -11.19
C ASN A 178 1.76 -16.99 -11.49
N GLY A 179 2.11 -17.73 -10.43
CA GLY A 179 2.61 -19.09 -10.52
C GLY A 179 1.49 -20.13 -10.64
N GLN A 180 1.82 -21.36 -10.25
CA GLN A 180 0.83 -22.43 -10.11
C GLN A 180 0.20 -22.33 -8.72
N LEU A 181 -1.14 -22.38 -8.64
CA LEU A 181 -1.85 -22.57 -7.37
C LEU A 181 -1.67 -24.02 -6.90
N VAL A 182 -1.27 -24.20 -5.65
CA VAL A 182 -0.99 -25.53 -5.07
C VAL A 182 -1.88 -25.79 -3.86
N VAL A 183 -2.61 -26.91 -3.92
CA VAL A 183 -3.44 -27.42 -2.84
C VAL A 183 -2.68 -28.50 -2.06
N SER A 184 -2.92 -28.56 -0.75
CA SER A 184 -2.29 -29.51 0.16
C SER A 184 -2.75 -30.95 -0.10
N ASP A 185 -1.88 -31.92 0.16
CA ASP A 185 -2.24 -33.34 0.21
C ASP A 185 -3.24 -33.68 1.34
N TYR A 186 -3.45 -32.77 2.30
CA TYR A 186 -4.22 -33.00 3.53
C TYR A 186 -5.43 -32.07 3.67
N GLY A 187 -6.21 -31.93 2.59
CA GLY A 187 -7.49 -31.20 2.61
C GLY A 187 -7.77 -30.52 1.27
N CYS A 188 -8.99 -30.02 1.09
CA CYS A 188 -9.36 -29.20 -0.06
C CYS A 188 -9.86 -27.83 0.44
N PRO A 189 -9.38 -26.70 -0.12
CA PRO A 189 -9.92 -25.38 0.19
C PRO A 189 -11.36 -25.24 -0.31
N ASP A 190 -12.06 -24.24 0.22
CA ASP A 190 -13.41 -23.88 -0.18
C ASP A 190 -13.39 -22.58 -0.97
N PHE A 191 -13.63 -22.69 -2.28
CA PHE A 191 -13.72 -21.60 -3.25
C PHE A 191 -15.12 -21.54 -3.87
N GLU A 192 -16.17 -22.01 -3.18
CA GLU A 192 -17.55 -21.98 -3.70
C GLU A 192 -17.98 -20.57 -4.16
N ASP A 193 -17.58 -19.54 -3.41
CA ASP A 193 -17.92 -18.13 -3.68
C ASP A 193 -16.77 -17.34 -4.35
N ALA A 194 -15.75 -18.02 -4.89
CA ALA A 194 -14.60 -17.38 -5.55
C ALA A 194 -14.57 -17.59 -7.07
N THR A 195 -14.05 -16.58 -7.77
CA THR A 195 -13.66 -16.67 -9.19
C THR A 195 -12.15 -16.83 -9.27
N VAL A 196 -11.68 -17.98 -9.75
CA VAL A 196 -10.24 -18.28 -9.82
C VAL A 196 -9.66 -17.91 -11.18
N HIS A 197 -8.71 -16.98 -11.20
CA HIS A 197 -7.96 -16.66 -12.42
C HIS A 197 -6.76 -17.58 -12.58
N LEU A 198 -6.75 -18.37 -13.65
CA LEU A 198 -5.64 -19.24 -14.03
C LEU A 198 -4.62 -18.47 -14.86
N THR A 199 -3.39 -18.37 -14.37
CA THR A 199 -2.34 -17.65 -15.09
C THR A 199 -1.89 -18.46 -16.30
N ASN A 200 -2.08 -17.90 -17.50
CA ASN A 200 -1.77 -18.55 -18.78
C ASN A 200 -2.37 -19.98 -18.92
N SER A 201 -3.54 -20.22 -18.33
CA SER A 201 -4.19 -21.54 -18.29
C SER A 201 -3.35 -22.63 -17.60
N THR A 202 -2.45 -22.24 -16.68
CA THR A 202 -1.73 -23.17 -15.82
C THR A 202 -2.74 -23.86 -14.88
N PRO A 203 -2.80 -25.20 -14.86
CA PRO A 203 -3.76 -25.91 -14.02
C PRO A 203 -3.37 -25.80 -12.53
N ILE A 204 -4.37 -25.76 -11.67
CA ILE A 204 -4.19 -25.90 -10.21
C ILE A 204 -3.64 -27.30 -9.91
N ASP A 205 -2.61 -27.38 -9.07
CA ASP A 205 -2.22 -28.64 -8.45
C ASP A 205 -3.24 -28.95 -7.34
N LEU A 206 -4.09 -29.94 -7.58
CA LEU A 206 -5.19 -30.28 -6.69
C LEU A 206 -4.75 -31.00 -5.42
N GLY A 207 -3.51 -31.50 -5.34
CA GLY A 207 -3.01 -32.22 -4.17
C GLY A 207 -4.01 -33.30 -3.68
N GLY A 208 -4.50 -33.13 -2.46
CA GLY A 208 -5.48 -34.00 -1.81
C GLY A 208 -6.93 -33.78 -2.21
N CYS A 209 -7.24 -32.74 -3.00
CA CYS A 209 -8.59 -32.48 -3.49
C CYS A 209 -8.95 -33.41 -4.66
N SER A 210 -10.14 -34.00 -4.63
CA SER A 210 -10.52 -35.03 -5.61
C SER A 210 -10.82 -34.47 -7.00
N SER A 211 -11.27 -33.22 -7.10
CA SER A 211 -11.63 -32.56 -8.35
C SER A 211 -11.83 -31.05 -8.16
N TYR A 212 -11.86 -30.29 -9.26
CA TYR A 212 -12.27 -28.88 -9.23
C TYR A 212 -13.68 -28.73 -8.61
N GLN A 213 -14.60 -29.65 -8.90
CA GLN A 213 -15.96 -29.60 -8.37
C GLN A 213 -15.97 -29.61 -6.83
N GLU A 214 -15.14 -30.41 -6.18
CA GLU A 214 -15.09 -30.42 -4.70
C GLU A 214 -14.66 -29.07 -4.12
N MET A 215 -13.74 -28.37 -4.80
CA MET A 215 -13.26 -27.06 -4.39
C MET A 215 -14.29 -25.94 -4.61
N PHE A 216 -15.19 -26.08 -5.58
CA PHE A 216 -16.21 -25.08 -5.94
C PHE A 216 -17.63 -25.49 -5.49
N GLY A 217 -17.82 -26.12 -4.31
CA GLY A 217 -19.16 -26.41 -3.77
C GLY A 217 -19.83 -27.73 -4.22
N GLY A 218 -19.10 -28.60 -4.95
CA GLY A 218 -19.48 -30.00 -5.20
C GLY A 218 -20.13 -30.31 -6.57
N TRP A 219 -20.87 -31.43 -6.64
CA TRP A 219 -21.44 -31.91 -7.91
C TRP A 219 -22.60 -31.02 -8.40
N GLY A 220 -22.38 -30.37 -9.55
CA GLY A 220 -23.40 -29.55 -10.22
C GLY A 220 -23.23 -28.04 -10.01
N SER A 221 -22.20 -27.61 -9.28
CA SER A 221 -21.74 -26.23 -9.28
C SER A 221 -21.00 -25.89 -10.56
N ASP A 222 -21.09 -24.62 -10.96
CA ASP A 222 -20.32 -24.11 -12.09
C ASP A 222 -18.88 -23.86 -11.64
N VAL A 223 -17.92 -24.46 -12.35
CA VAL A 223 -16.50 -24.22 -12.10
C VAL A 223 -16.15 -22.84 -12.68
N ASP A 224 -16.02 -21.83 -11.81
CA ASP A 224 -15.73 -20.45 -12.23
C ASP A 224 -14.22 -20.20 -12.30
N THR A 225 -13.66 -20.49 -13.48
CA THR A 225 -12.25 -20.21 -13.78
C THR A 225 -12.11 -19.36 -15.04
N LEU A 226 -11.23 -18.35 -15.00
CA LEU A 226 -10.92 -17.50 -16.14
C LEU A 226 -9.41 -17.49 -16.40
N SER A 227 -8.99 -17.56 -17.65
CA SER A 227 -7.56 -17.46 -17.98
C SER A 227 -7.15 -15.99 -18.08
N LYS A 228 -6.10 -15.60 -17.37
CA LYS A 228 -5.54 -14.23 -17.36
C LYS A 228 -4.01 -14.27 -17.50
N PRO A 229 -3.38 -13.21 -18.04
CA PRO A 229 -1.94 -13.06 -17.95
C PRO A 229 -1.50 -12.81 -16.49
N PRO A 230 -0.22 -13.05 -16.16
CA PRO A 230 0.34 -12.72 -14.85
C PRO A 230 0.27 -11.21 -14.59
N VAL A 231 -0.06 -10.84 -13.35
CA VAL A 231 -0.04 -9.45 -12.89
C VAL A 231 1.39 -9.06 -12.55
N ARG A 232 1.89 -7.94 -13.07
CA ARG A 232 3.25 -7.48 -12.79
C ARG A 232 3.34 -6.90 -11.36
N LEU A 233 4.12 -7.55 -10.50
CA LEU A 233 4.45 -7.06 -9.15
C LEU A 233 5.96 -6.80 -9.01
N PRO A 234 6.39 -5.67 -8.41
CA PRO A 234 5.57 -4.54 -7.95
C PRO A 234 4.95 -3.75 -9.12
N PRO A 235 3.75 -3.16 -8.94
CA PRO A 235 3.06 -2.38 -9.98
C PRO A 235 3.67 -0.98 -10.10
N ALA A 236 3.61 -0.40 -11.30
CA ALA A 236 4.23 0.91 -11.58
C ALA A 236 3.66 2.09 -10.76
N GLY A 237 2.41 1.99 -10.28
CA GLY A 237 1.72 3.07 -9.55
C GLY A 237 2.33 3.43 -8.19
N TYR A 238 3.22 2.59 -7.66
CA TYR A 238 3.78 2.75 -6.32
C TYR A 238 4.58 4.06 -6.13
N GLN A 239 5.39 4.47 -7.12
CA GLN A 239 6.15 5.72 -7.01
C GLN A 239 5.24 6.96 -7.14
N THR A 240 4.23 6.91 -8.00
CA THR A 240 3.23 7.97 -8.14
C THR A 240 2.51 8.20 -6.81
N LEU A 241 2.11 7.12 -6.15
CA LEU A 241 1.44 7.16 -4.85
C LEU A 241 2.29 7.85 -3.77
N LYS A 242 3.63 7.65 -3.76
CA LYS A 242 4.55 8.39 -2.87
C LYS A 242 4.65 9.88 -3.24
N ASN A 243 4.67 10.21 -4.53
CA ASN A 243 4.83 11.60 -5.01
C ASN A 243 3.60 12.48 -4.75
N VAL A 244 2.39 11.91 -4.77
CA VAL A 244 1.11 12.61 -4.57
C VAL A 244 0.62 12.58 -3.11
N ALA A 245 1.47 12.12 -2.19
CA ALA A 245 1.14 11.98 -0.78
C ALA A 245 0.60 13.29 -0.19
N THR A 246 -0.56 13.21 0.46
CA THR A 246 -1.22 14.36 1.08
C THR A 246 -0.58 14.74 2.42
N HIS A 247 0.02 13.76 3.09
CA HIS A 247 0.82 13.95 4.30
C HIS A 247 2.05 13.04 4.25
N VAL A 248 3.23 13.64 4.33
CA VAL A 248 4.51 12.93 4.44
C VAL A 248 4.97 12.97 5.89
N ILE A 249 5.12 11.79 6.49
CA ILE A 249 5.67 11.58 7.83
C ILE A 249 7.13 11.17 7.66
N GLU A 250 8.05 12.06 8.02
CA GLU A 250 9.49 11.81 7.90
C GLU A 250 9.98 10.92 9.05
N ALA A 251 10.42 9.70 8.75
CA ALA A 251 11.07 8.79 9.69
C ALA A 251 12.50 8.39 9.22
N ASP A 252 12.97 8.97 8.11
CA ASP A 252 14.33 8.82 7.58
C ASP A 252 15.40 9.66 8.31
N ARG A 253 14.99 10.48 9.29
CA ARG A 253 15.88 11.36 10.05
C ARG A 253 16.76 10.55 11.01
N LYS A 254 18.00 10.32 10.61
CA LYS A 254 19.05 9.74 11.45
C LYS A 254 19.44 10.74 12.54
N ILE A 255 19.17 10.42 13.81
CA ILE A 255 19.63 11.25 14.93
C ILE A 255 21.03 10.78 15.30
N PHE A 256 22.02 11.67 15.14
CA PHE A 256 23.40 11.36 15.46
C PHE A 256 23.62 11.54 16.97
N ASN A 257 23.81 10.43 17.69
CA ASN A 257 24.36 10.46 19.04
C ASN A 257 25.89 10.38 18.95
N ASN A 258 26.58 11.32 19.61
CA ASN A 258 28.04 11.36 19.68
C ASN A 258 28.57 10.06 20.34
N PRO A 259 29.59 9.35 19.80
CA PRO A 259 30.53 9.73 18.73
C PRO A 259 29.89 9.81 17.33
N PRO A 260 30.37 10.69 16.43
CA PRO A 260 29.81 10.83 15.09
C PRO A 260 29.84 9.47 14.37
N ASN A 261 28.78 9.20 13.59
CA ASN A 261 28.63 8.09 12.64
C ASN A 261 27.75 6.88 13.06
N LYS A 262 27.07 6.89 14.21
CA LYS A 262 26.05 5.87 14.54
C LYS A 262 24.64 6.42 14.28
N ASP A 263 23.81 5.67 13.56
CA ASP A 263 22.46 6.11 13.18
C ASP A 263 21.44 5.53 14.18
N THR A 264 20.51 6.36 14.68
CA THR A 264 19.26 5.88 15.27
C THR A 264 18.17 5.79 14.20
N LEU A 265 17.23 4.88 14.36
CA LEU A 265 16.05 4.74 13.50
C LEU A 265 14.82 5.35 14.17
N ILE A 266 13.77 5.61 13.39
CA ILE A 266 12.50 6.15 13.88
C ILE A 266 11.39 5.13 13.62
N MET A 267 10.62 4.80 14.65
CA MET A 267 9.37 4.05 14.54
C MET A 267 8.21 5.03 14.47
N THR A 268 7.25 4.77 13.59
CA THR A 268 6.03 5.57 13.45
C THR A 268 4.82 4.75 13.88
N ASP A 269 3.92 5.32 14.68
CA ASP A 269 2.62 4.74 15.06
C ASP A 269 1.50 5.66 14.60
N ILE A 270 0.57 5.12 13.81
CA ILE A 270 -0.60 5.80 13.29
C ILE A 270 -1.83 5.13 13.91
N GLU A 271 -2.51 5.88 14.77
CA GLU A 271 -3.76 5.49 15.40
C GLU A 271 -4.91 6.24 14.70
N PHE A 272 -5.81 5.51 14.04
CA PHE A 272 -7.00 6.06 13.42
C PHE A 272 -8.11 6.25 14.46
N LEU A 273 -8.79 7.39 14.40
CA LEU A 273 -9.84 7.77 15.34
C LEU A 273 -11.21 7.76 14.65
N ASP A 274 -12.25 7.40 15.41
CA ASP A 274 -13.63 7.26 14.92
C ASP A 274 -14.25 8.57 14.41
N ASN A 275 -13.68 9.72 14.78
CA ASN A 275 -14.06 11.04 14.28
C ASN A 275 -13.45 11.36 12.90
N GLY A 276 -12.62 10.45 12.36
CA GLY A 276 -11.90 10.58 11.09
C GLY A 276 -10.49 11.13 11.24
N GLU A 277 -10.11 11.71 12.38
CA GLU A 277 -8.72 12.14 12.60
C GLU A 277 -7.78 10.93 12.74
N TYR A 278 -6.48 11.17 12.63
CA TYR A 278 -5.47 10.17 12.95
C TYR A 278 -4.35 10.79 13.77
N LYS A 279 -3.84 10.02 14.73
CA LYS A 279 -2.79 10.44 15.64
C LYS A 279 -1.49 9.77 15.25
N VAL A 280 -0.44 10.58 15.06
CA VAL A 280 0.90 10.11 14.74
C VAL A 280 1.79 10.26 15.96
N LYS A 281 2.42 9.16 16.36
CA LYS A 281 3.50 9.14 17.37
C LYS A 281 4.78 8.67 16.70
N GLN A 282 5.89 9.31 17.00
CA GLN A 282 7.22 8.87 16.56
C GLN A 282 8.16 8.81 17.75
N TRP A 283 9.03 7.81 17.76
CA TRP A 283 10.11 7.69 18.72
C TRP A 283 11.33 7.07 18.06
N TRP A 284 12.51 7.38 18.57
CA TRP A 284 13.73 6.74 18.09
C TRP A 284 13.92 5.38 18.76
N TYR A 285 14.57 4.47 18.03
CA TYR A 285 14.99 3.16 18.53
C TYR A 285 16.33 2.75 17.90
N LEU A 286 16.95 1.71 18.45
CA LEU A 286 18.19 1.11 17.96
C LEU A 286 17.94 -0.33 17.56
N MET A 287 18.47 -0.73 16.41
CA MET A 287 18.48 -2.14 16.01
C MET A 287 19.62 -2.89 16.71
N PRO A 288 19.36 -4.07 17.29
CA PRO A 288 20.41 -4.95 17.80
C PRO A 288 21.38 -5.39 16.70
N PRO A 289 22.67 -5.64 17.01
CA PRO A 289 23.33 -5.34 18.26
C PRO A 289 23.51 -3.83 18.45
N HIS A 290 23.26 -3.33 19.65
CA HIS A 290 23.54 -1.95 20.03
C HIS A 290 24.12 -1.88 21.44
N LEU A 291 24.95 -0.86 21.68
CA LEU A 291 25.54 -0.61 22.98
C LEU A 291 24.50 -0.20 24.01
N LYS A 292 24.83 -0.39 25.30
CA LYS A 292 24.16 0.24 26.43
C LYS A 292 24.14 1.76 26.22
N PRO A 293 23.06 2.45 26.55
CA PRO A 293 23.07 3.90 26.51
C PRO A 293 23.93 4.46 27.64
N CYS A 294 24.39 5.70 27.45
CA CYS A 294 25.11 6.48 28.47
C CYS A 294 26.43 5.87 28.95
N LEU A 295 27.05 5.01 28.12
CA LEU A 295 28.47 4.68 28.25
C LEU A 295 29.29 5.96 28.29
N ASP A 296 30.37 5.94 29.05
CA ASP A 296 31.31 7.05 29.01
C ASP A 296 31.89 7.20 27.59
N PRO A 297 32.39 8.39 27.23
CA PRO A 297 32.86 8.65 25.88
C PRO A 297 33.97 7.70 25.38
N ASP A 298 34.77 7.13 26.28
CA ASP A 298 35.85 6.22 25.93
C ASP A 298 35.27 4.83 25.63
N ASP A 299 34.37 4.32 26.48
CA ASP A 299 33.65 3.05 26.27
C ASP A 299 32.69 3.12 25.06
N ALA A 300 32.08 4.27 24.80
CA ALA A 300 31.26 4.49 23.61
C ALA A 300 32.08 4.49 22.29
N MET A 301 33.35 4.91 22.38
CA MET A 301 34.28 4.97 21.25
C MET A 301 35.04 3.66 21.04
N PHE A 302 35.31 2.91 22.11
CA PHE A 302 36.01 1.63 22.11
C PHE A 302 35.27 0.57 22.95
N PRO A 303 34.03 0.20 22.58
CA PRO A 303 33.21 -0.71 23.38
C PRO A 303 33.80 -2.12 23.50
N PHE A 304 33.72 -2.65 24.71
CA PHE A 304 34.01 -4.02 25.08
C PHE A 304 32.75 -4.90 25.02
N ALA A 305 32.92 -6.19 25.30
CA ALA A 305 31.83 -7.16 25.21
C ALA A 305 30.69 -6.89 26.21
N ASP A 306 31.02 -6.37 27.40
CA ASP A 306 30.08 -6.01 28.46
C ASP A 306 29.34 -4.68 28.22
N ASP A 307 29.74 -3.91 27.21
CA ASP A 307 29.05 -2.69 26.79
C ASP A 307 27.84 -2.95 25.89
N LEU A 308 27.63 -4.21 25.46
CA LEU A 308 26.48 -4.59 24.64
C LEU A 308 25.18 -4.53 25.47
N TYR A 309 24.12 -3.97 24.89
CA TYR A 309 22.80 -4.00 25.52
C TYR A 309 22.13 -5.35 25.25
N LEU A 310 22.03 -6.17 26.30
CA LEU A 310 21.49 -7.54 26.22
C LEU A 310 20.04 -7.66 26.69
N ARG A 311 19.56 -6.66 27.45
CA ARG A 311 18.25 -6.71 28.10
C ARG A 311 17.12 -6.74 27.08
N ASP A 312 16.16 -7.63 27.29
CA ASP A 312 14.96 -7.77 26.45
C ASP A 312 15.27 -8.05 24.97
N GLN A 313 16.49 -8.51 24.62
CA GLN A 313 16.89 -8.77 23.23
C GLN A 313 17.07 -10.25 22.89
N GLY A 314 16.83 -11.18 23.84
CA GLY A 314 17.01 -12.61 23.63
C GLY A 314 18.37 -13.10 24.09
N GLU A 315 18.55 -13.27 25.40
CA GLU A 315 19.85 -13.68 25.93
C GLU A 315 20.13 -15.15 25.66
N TYR A 316 21.02 -15.40 24.70
CA TYR A 316 21.80 -16.64 24.65
C TYR A 316 22.49 -16.91 26.01
N ILE A 317 22.44 -18.16 26.47
CA ILE A 317 23.07 -18.64 27.71
C ILE A 317 24.55 -18.94 27.46
N GLY A 318 25.33 -17.90 27.22
CA GLY A 318 26.79 -17.98 27.19
C GLY A 318 27.35 -16.59 27.43
N GLN A 319 27.96 -16.36 28.58
CA GLN A 319 28.47 -15.03 28.92
C GLN A 319 29.72 -14.75 28.09
N CYS A 320 29.82 -13.52 27.56
CA CYS A 320 31.12 -12.97 27.24
C CYS A 320 31.91 -12.95 28.54
N ASP A 321 33.01 -13.72 28.59
CA ASP A 321 33.76 -13.89 29.82
C ASP A 321 34.27 -12.53 30.28
N HIS A 322 33.76 -12.06 31.43
CA HIS A 322 34.14 -10.77 32.02
C HIS A 322 35.65 -10.70 32.33
N GLU A 323 36.34 -11.85 32.42
CA GLU A 323 37.77 -11.91 32.73
C GLU A 323 38.66 -11.78 31.48
N ASP A 324 38.15 -12.10 30.30
CA ASP A 324 38.80 -11.83 29.03
C ASP A 324 38.16 -10.57 28.44
N HIS A 325 38.78 -9.41 28.70
CA HIS A 325 38.62 -8.21 27.87
C HIS A 325 39.04 -8.53 26.43
N SER A 326 38.30 -9.39 25.72
CA SER A 326 38.45 -9.55 24.29
C SER A 326 38.23 -8.14 23.73
N ALA A 327 39.29 -7.55 23.20
CA ALA A 327 39.30 -6.14 22.80
C ALA A 327 38.33 -5.82 21.64
N ASP A 328 37.55 -6.81 21.22
CA ASP A 328 36.66 -6.75 20.08
C ASP A 328 35.30 -7.36 20.42
N LEU A 329 34.31 -6.49 20.65
CA LEU A 329 32.90 -6.85 20.82
C LEU A 329 32.38 -7.86 19.76
N ARG A 330 32.95 -7.85 18.55
CA ARG A 330 32.51 -8.73 17.44
C ARG A 330 32.82 -10.22 17.68
N THR A 331 33.69 -10.55 18.64
CA THR A 331 33.96 -11.93 19.04
C THR A 331 33.03 -12.44 20.15
N CYS A 332 32.18 -11.57 20.70
CA CYS A 332 31.21 -11.90 21.74
C CYS A 332 30.08 -12.78 21.18
N PRO A 333 29.77 -13.97 21.74
CA PRO A 333 28.68 -14.82 21.27
C PRO A 333 27.32 -14.11 21.14
N GLN A 334 27.00 -13.21 22.07
CA GLN A 334 25.78 -12.39 22.04
C GLN A 334 25.75 -11.45 20.83
N TYR A 335 26.90 -10.87 20.47
CA TYR A 335 27.00 -10.04 19.26
C TYR A 335 26.69 -10.87 18.01
N THR A 336 27.28 -12.06 17.91
CA THR A 336 27.03 -12.96 16.77
C THR A 336 25.59 -13.46 16.72
N ASP A 337 24.96 -13.67 17.87
CA ASP A 337 23.56 -14.08 17.97
C ASP A 337 22.62 -12.98 17.47
N PHE A 338 22.80 -11.73 17.92
CA PHE A 338 22.00 -10.62 17.39
C PHE A 338 22.16 -10.43 15.88
N LEU A 339 23.36 -10.68 15.35
CA LEU A 339 23.57 -10.66 13.90
C LEU A 339 22.86 -11.81 13.19
N ALA A 340 22.83 -13.02 13.76
CA ALA A 340 22.09 -14.14 13.18
C ALA A 340 20.58 -13.87 13.21
N SER A 341 20.08 -13.44 14.37
CA SER A 341 18.66 -13.21 14.65
C SER A 341 18.14 -12.00 13.88
N TYR A 342 18.65 -10.79 14.11
CA TYR A 342 18.06 -9.55 13.58
C TYR A 342 18.55 -9.19 12.17
N HIS A 343 19.65 -9.80 11.70
CA HIS A 343 20.23 -9.50 10.38
C HIS A 343 20.24 -10.71 9.43
N GLY A 344 19.59 -11.83 9.78
CA GLY A 344 19.30 -12.93 8.84
C GLY A 344 20.54 -13.60 8.25
N LYS A 345 21.65 -13.67 8.99
CA LYS A 345 22.90 -14.29 8.50
C LYS A 345 22.77 -15.82 8.49
N TYR A 346 22.69 -16.41 7.29
CA TYR A 346 22.69 -17.86 7.11
C TYR A 346 23.90 -18.51 7.78
N ALA A 347 23.67 -19.53 8.61
CA ALA A 347 24.69 -20.37 9.21
C ALA A 347 24.65 -21.76 8.55
N GLU A 348 25.51 -22.02 7.57
CA GLU A 348 25.73 -23.41 7.14
C GLU A 348 26.62 -24.18 8.13
N GLU A 349 27.43 -23.50 8.94
CA GLU A 349 28.17 -24.09 10.07
C GLU A 349 28.72 -22.99 10.99
N PHE A 350 28.61 -23.18 12.32
CA PHE A 350 29.02 -22.22 13.37
C PHE A 350 30.52 -21.85 13.32
N SER A 351 31.35 -22.65 12.65
CA SER A 351 32.80 -22.42 12.53
C SER A 351 33.19 -21.30 11.54
N MET A 352 32.21 -20.73 10.82
CA MET A 352 32.43 -19.78 9.73
C MET A 352 31.70 -18.42 9.89
N TYR A 353 31.30 -18.00 11.10
CA TYR A 353 30.75 -16.65 11.33
C TYR A 353 31.73 -15.56 10.88
N ARG A 354 31.57 -15.14 9.63
CA ARG A 354 32.06 -13.87 9.14
C ARG A 354 30.88 -12.93 9.18
N ASP A 355 31.11 -11.74 9.73
CA ASP A 355 30.20 -10.62 9.57
C ASP A 355 30.04 -10.35 8.07
N GLN A 356 28.92 -10.82 7.50
CA GLN A 356 28.51 -10.52 6.14
C GLN A 356 27.43 -9.44 6.20
N PHE A 357 27.53 -8.46 5.32
CA PHE A 357 26.53 -7.39 5.20
C PHE A 357 25.23 -7.96 4.64
N LEU A 358 24.09 -7.48 5.15
CA LEU A 358 22.80 -7.73 4.53
C LEU A 358 22.84 -7.30 3.05
N ASN A 359 22.26 -8.11 2.17
CA ASN A 359 22.15 -7.75 0.77
C ASN A 359 21.36 -6.44 0.64
N SER A 360 21.80 -5.50 -0.20
CA SER A 360 21.16 -4.19 -0.40
C SER A 360 19.83 -4.28 -1.17
N THR A 361 19.22 -5.47 -1.24
CA THR A 361 18.02 -5.76 -2.03
C THR A 361 16.93 -6.34 -1.11
N ILE A 362 15.67 -5.98 -1.36
CA ILE A 362 14.51 -6.58 -0.68
C ILE A 362 14.19 -7.94 -1.30
N SER A 363 15.12 -8.86 -1.16
CA SER A 363 14.93 -10.24 -1.61
C SER A 363 15.96 -11.12 -0.93
N GLY A 364 15.49 -12.12 -0.20
CA GLY A 364 16.33 -13.07 0.51
C GLY A 364 15.95 -13.22 1.97
N PRO A 365 16.76 -13.93 2.78
CA PRO A 365 16.48 -14.04 4.20
C PRO A 365 16.52 -12.65 4.82
N ALA A 366 15.53 -12.34 5.65
CA ALA A 366 15.62 -11.25 6.59
C ALA A 366 15.72 -11.81 7.99
N GLY A 367 16.38 -11.04 8.86
CA GLY A 367 16.33 -11.31 10.28
C GLY A 367 14.97 -10.96 10.88
N LEU A 368 14.87 -11.23 12.16
CA LEU A 368 13.75 -10.88 13.02
C LEU A 368 13.56 -9.36 13.04
N HIS A 369 12.39 -8.90 12.62
CA HIS A 369 12.02 -7.49 12.66
C HIS A 369 11.07 -7.22 13.84
N HIS A 370 11.09 -6.02 14.40
CA HIS A 370 10.25 -5.71 15.54
C HIS A 370 9.53 -4.37 15.40
N PHE A 371 8.31 -4.35 15.90
CA PHE A 371 7.50 -3.14 16.09
C PHE A 371 7.65 -2.58 17.51
N ASP A 372 8.09 -3.42 18.45
CA ASP A 372 8.15 -3.20 19.89
C ASP A 372 9.59 -3.03 20.40
N MET A 373 10.47 -2.49 19.55
CA MET A 373 11.77 -2.03 20.02
C MET A 373 11.58 -0.93 21.08
N ASP A 374 12.37 -0.99 22.15
CA ASP A 374 12.16 -0.20 23.37
C ASP A 374 11.87 1.28 23.08
N ARG A 375 10.65 1.70 23.44
CA ARG A 375 10.20 3.10 23.44
C ARG A 375 10.73 3.87 24.67
N THR A 376 11.22 3.15 25.65
CA THR A 376 11.64 3.67 26.95
C THR A 376 12.85 2.88 27.42
N TYR A 377 13.98 3.56 27.60
CA TYR A 377 15.12 2.96 28.28
C TYR A 377 14.92 3.08 29.79
N TYR A 378 15.16 2.00 30.52
CA TYR A 378 15.10 1.95 31.97
C TYR A 378 16.51 2.16 32.55
N ASP A 379 16.76 3.32 33.14
CA ASP A 379 18.02 3.66 33.80
C ASP A 379 17.98 3.19 35.25
N GLU A 380 18.44 1.96 35.51
CA GLU A 380 18.50 1.39 36.87
C GLU A 380 19.66 1.94 37.70
N ASP A 381 20.73 2.38 37.03
CA ASP A 381 21.98 2.78 37.67
C ASP A 381 22.13 4.30 37.81
N GLY A 382 21.24 5.10 37.22
CA GLY A 382 21.25 6.56 37.26
C GLY A 382 22.30 7.19 36.33
N LEU A 383 22.76 6.45 35.32
CA LEU A 383 23.87 6.83 34.44
C LEU A 383 23.43 7.83 33.36
N CYS A 384 22.13 7.89 33.06
CA CYS A 384 21.58 8.56 31.89
C CYS A 384 20.93 9.93 32.16
N SER A 385 21.42 10.68 33.14
CA SER A 385 20.92 12.02 33.55
C SER A 385 19.70 12.01 34.49
N CYS A 386 19.31 10.88 35.05
CA CYS A 386 18.23 10.85 36.03
C CYS A 386 18.68 11.16 37.44
N THR A 387 17.93 12.04 38.12
CA THR A 387 18.21 12.42 39.51
C THR A 387 17.80 11.35 40.53
N THR A 388 16.91 10.43 40.14
CA THR A 388 16.42 9.33 41.00
C THR A 388 16.15 8.07 40.16
N PRO A 389 17.13 7.17 40.03
CA PRO A 389 16.91 5.86 39.43
C PRO A 389 16.14 4.91 40.38
N PRO A 390 15.41 3.91 39.86
CA PRO A 390 15.21 3.66 38.44
C PRO A 390 14.30 4.70 37.77
N CYS A 391 14.63 5.13 36.56
CA CYS A 391 13.82 6.08 35.77
C CYS A 391 13.68 5.65 34.31
N GLU A 392 12.66 6.19 33.62
CA GLU A 392 12.47 5.98 32.19
C GLU A 392 12.97 7.19 31.39
N ILE A 393 13.77 6.95 30.34
CA ILE A 393 14.13 7.96 29.35
C ILE A 393 13.10 7.95 28.22
N ASN A 394 12.51 9.12 27.97
CA ASN A 394 11.56 9.30 26.88
C ASN A 394 12.27 9.45 25.54
N THR A 395 12.00 8.56 24.58
CA THR A 395 12.53 8.62 23.21
C THR A 395 11.56 9.24 22.19
N GLU A 396 10.41 9.76 22.67
CA GLU A 396 9.36 10.38 21.85
C GLU A 396 9.85 11.64 21.15
N ILE A 397 9.64 11.68 19.83
CA ILE A 397 9.99 12.79 18.93
C ILE A 397 8.73 13.57 18.57
N LEU A 398 7.63 12.86 18.32
CA LEU A 398 6.37 13.42 17.84
C LEU A 398 5.20 12.74 18.52
N ASN A 399 4.17 13.51 18.83
CA ASN A 399 2.88 13.02 19.33
C ASN A 399 1.81 14.06 19.01
N GLN A 400 1.22 13.95 17.82
CA GLN A 400 0.30 14.94 17.28
C GLN A 400 -0.88 14.29 16.57
N THR A 401 -2.04 14.94 16.65
CA THR A 401 -3.25 14.55 15.92
C THR A 401 -3.37 15.40 14.65
N PHE A 402 -3.69 14.75 13.55
CA PHE A 402 -3.85 15.36 12.24
C PHE A 402 -5.30 15.24 11.78
N PRO A 403 -5.81 16.24 11.04
CA PRO A 403 -7.15 16.17 10.49
C PRO A 403 -7.23 15.03 9.46
N GLY A 404 -8.30 14.26 9.57
CA GLY A 404 -8.69 13.30 8.56
C GLY A 404 -9.19 13.92 7.27
N GLY A 405 -9.84 13.10 6.47
CA GLY A 405 -10.68 13.56 5.38
C GLY A 405 -10.87 12.51 4.31
N ASN A 406 -11.63 12.89 3.28
CA ASN A 406 -11.73 12.09 2.08
C ASN A 406 -10.40 12.20 1.32
N ASP A 407 -9.92 11.04 0.85
CA ASP A 407 -8.83 10.91 -0.13
C ASP A 407 -7.48 11.33 0.42
N LYS A 408 -7.06 10.70 1.52
CA LYS A 408 -5.78 10.95 2.17
C LYS A 408 -4.77 9.86 1.84
N VAL A 409 -3.66 10.26 1.22
CA VAL A 409 -2.48 9.41 1.08
C VAL A 409 -1.47 9.81 2.16
N ILE A 410 -1.18 8.89 3.08
CA ILE A 410 -0.23 9.06 4.18
C ILE A 410 1.03 8.29 3.83
N TYR A 411 2.12 9.00 3.57
CA TYR A 411 3.40 8.41 3.24
C TYR A 411 4.34 8.48 4.43
N VAL A 412 4.74 7.31 4.95
CA VAL A 412 5.81 7.19 5.94
C VAL A 412 7.12 7.01 5.19
N LYS A 413 7.90 8.09 5.14
CA LYS A 413 9.15 8.19 4.40
C LYS A 413 10.32 7.72 5.26
N GLY A 414 10.89 6.59 4.87
CA GLY A 414 11.96 5.88 5.59
C GLY A 414 11.54 5.38 6.97
N GLY A 415 11.45 4.07 7.16
CA GLY A 415 11.19 3.42 8.45
C GLY A 415 9.89 2.61 8.47
N PRO A 416 9.76 1.67 9.42
CA PRO A 416 8.54 0.91 9.62
C PRO A 416 7.42 1.76 10.24
N VAL A 417 6.18 1.32 10.04
CA VAL A 417 4.98 1.97 10.60
C VAL A 417 4.10 0.96 11.32
N ARG A 418 3.49 1.38 12.41
CA ARG A 418 2.43 0.68 13.13
C ARG A 418 1.09 1.32 12.82
N VAL A 419 0.06 0.51 12.59
CA VAL A 419 -1.30 0.96 12.28
C VAL A 419 -2.32 0.21 13.15
N HIS A 420 -3.32 0.94 13.64
CA HIS A 420 -4.47 0.42 14.39
C HIS A 420 -5.55 1.50 14.54
N GLY A 421 -6.71 1.11 15.04
CA GLY A 421 -7.81 2.00 15.42
C GLY A 421 -9.05 1.86 14.55
N VAL A 422 -9.94 2.86 14.65
CA VAL A 422 -11.16 2.95 13.86
C VAL A 422 -10.99 4.08 12.88
N TYR A 423 -11.16 3.85 11.58
CA TYR A 423 -11.02 4.90 10.58
C TYR A 423 -12.37 5.38 10.06
N SER A 424 -12.46 6.69 9.78
CA SER A 424 -13.57 7.30 9.05
C SER A 424 -13.02 8.22 7.95
N GLY A 425 -13.41 7.95 6.71
CA GLY A 425 -12.85 8.54 5.50
C GLY A 425 -12.03 7.54 4.68
N ARG A 426 -11.40 8.05 3.62
CA ARG A 426 -10.70 7.25 2.60
C ARG A 426 -9.18 7.45 2.72
N TYR A 427 -8.44 6.40 3.09
CA TYR A 427 -7.03 6.46 3.39
C TYR A 427 -6.22 5.44 2.59
N THR A 428 -5.02 5.85 2.18
CA THR A 428 -3.97 4.94 1.74
C THR A 428 -2.71 5.23 2.55
N VAL A 429 -2.21 4.23 3.29
CA VAL A 429 -0.92 4.31 4.00
C VAL A 429 0.14 3.64 3.14
N VAL A 430 1.25 4.33 2.90
CA VAL A 430 2.37 3.81 2.12
C VAL A 430 3.68 3.96 2.87
N THR A 431 4.53 2.94 2.77
CA THR A 431 5.91 2.99 3.24
C THR A 431 6.87 2.90 2.06
N ASP A 432 8.11 3.36 2.25
CA ASP A 432 9.21 2.98 1.35
C ASP A 432 9.50 1.48 1.43
N GLU A 433 10.35 1.02 0.53
CA GLU A 433 10.91 -0.32 0.48
C GLU A 433 11.73 -0.70 1.74
N PHE A 434 12.78 0.08 2.01
CA PHE A 434 13.74 -0.18 3.07
C PHE A 434 14.43 1.12 3.50
N THR A 435 15.12 1.06 4.63
CA THR A 435 15.96 2.14 5.14
C THR A 435 17.35 1.60 5.44
N GLU A 436 18.38 2.25 4.91
CA GLU A 436 19.76 1.94 5.23
C GLU A 436 20.20 2.68 6.50
N TYR A 437 20.92 2.01 7.40
CA TYR A 437 21.42 2.59 8.64
C TYR A 437 22.80 2.07 9.00
N ARG A 438 23.59 2.91 9.66
CA ARG A 438 24.89 2.52 10.22
C ARG A 438 24.70 1.79 11.53
N ARG A 439 25.28 0.58 11.63
CA ARG A 439 25.17 -0.26 12.83
C ARG A 439 25.69 0.46 14.08
N HIS A 440 24.90 0.41 15.15
CA HIS A 440 25.23 1.11 16.39
C HIS A 440 26.39 0.46 17.15
N ALA A 441 26.37 -0.86 17.33
CA ALA A 441 27.47 -1.60 17.96
C ALA A 441 28.60 -1.91 16.96
N TRP A 442 29.47 -0.93 16.71
CA TRP A 442 30.68 -1.11 15.90
C TRP A 442 31.88 -0.33 16.49
N THR A 443 33.06 -0.94 16.43
CA THR A 443 34.35 -0.39 16.84
C THR A 443 35.19 0.04 15.64
N GLY A 444 35.62 1.30 15.60
CA GLY A 444 36.57 1.80 14.60
C GLY A 444 35.98 2.39 13.30
N PRO A 445 36.84 2.75 12.33
CA PRO A 445 36.41 3.35 11.07
C PRO A 445 35.67 2.34 10.17
N ASN A 446 34.83 2.84 9.26
CA ASN A 446 34.03 2.05 8.30
C ASN A 446 32.90 1.24 8.96
N ILE A 447 31.97 1.92 9.62
CA ILE A 447 30.79 1.30 10.22
C ILE A 447 29.95 0.61 9.13
N PRO A 448 29.58 -0.67 9.32
CA PRO A 448 28.65 -1.38 8.45
C PRO A 448 27.37 -0.60 8.21
N VAL A 449 26.93 -0.56 6.96
CA VAL A 449 25.59 -0.12 6.59
C VAL A 449 24.74 -1.37 6.46
N ASP A 450 23.73 -1.48 7.31
CA ASP A 450 22.72 -2.53 7.28
C ASP A 450 21.40 -1.95 6.75
N THR A 451 20.48 -2.83 6.37
CA THR A 451 19.18 -2.47 5.80
C THR A 451 18.08 -2.96 6.71
N ILE A 452 17.09 -2.12 7.01
CA ILE A 452 15.84 -2.53 7.64
C ILE A 452 14.69 -2.39 6.64
N TRP A 453 13.83 -3.40 6.57
CA TRP A 453 12.62 -3.33 5.75
C TRP A 453 11.57 -2.43 6.40
N ASN A 454 10.97 -1.55 5.61
CA ASN A 454 9.98 -0.58 6.08
C ASN A 454 8.59 -1.22 6.07
N ASN A 455 8.40 -2.19 6.96
CA ASN A 455 7.17 -2.97 7.06
C ASN A 455 6.02 -2.14 7.64
N ILE A 456 4.79 -2.50 7.29
CA ILE A 456 3.58 -2.07 7.99
C ILE A 456 3.23 -3.12 9.04
N TRP A 457 3.03 -2.69 10.29
CA TRP A 457 2.69 -3.53 11.43
C TRP A 457 1.27 -3.23 11.88
N ILE A 458 0.38 -4.21 11.78
CA ILE A 458 -0.97 -4.14 12.34
C ILE A 458 -0.85 -4.50 13.83
N THR A 459 -0.94 -3.50 14.70
CA THR A 459 -0.71 -3.68 16.15
C THR A 459 -1.98 -3.87 16.97
N GLY A 460 -3.12 -3.73 16.32
CA GLY A 460 -4.45 -3.94 16.86
C GLY A 460 -5.45 -3.95 15.72
N ASP A 461 -6.73 -3.99 16.05
CA ASP A 461 -7.81 -3.90 15.08
C ASP A 461 -7.70 -2.65 14.20
N LEU A 462 -8.06 -2.79 12.92
CA LEU A 462 -8.19 -1.71 11.95
C LEU A 462 -9.60 -1.75 11.36
N ILE A 463 -10.52 -1.05 12.02
CA ILE A 463 -11.96 -1.21 11.80
C ILE A 463 -12.53 -0.06 10.97
N ASN A 464 -13.33 -0.41 9.97
CA ASN A 464 -14.19 0.53 9.28
C ASN A 464 -15.26 1.03 10.25
N LYS A 465 -15.42 2.35 10.39
CA LYS A 465 -16.43 2.95 11.27
C LYS A 465 -17.85 2.41 11.08
N ASP A 466 -18.26 2.10 9.86
CA ASP A 466 -19.61 1.60 9.58
C ASP A 466 -19.81 0.16 10.10
N ALA A 467 -18.73 -0.61 10.24
CA ALA A 467 -18.74 -2.00 10.70
C ALA A 467 -18.64 -2.16 12.23
N ILE A 468 -18.70 -1.06 13.00
CA ILE A 468 -18.75 -1.13 14.46
C ILE A 468 -20.08 -1.73 14.92
N GLY A 469 -20.01 -2.73 15.79
CA GLY A 469 -21.17 -3.46 16.31
C GLY A 469 -21.70 -4.54 15.37
N TYR A 470 -20.99 -4.82 14.26
CA TYR A 470 -21.31 -5.89 13.32
C TYR A 470 -20.25 -7.00 13.41
N PRO A 471 -20.56 -8.17 14.00
CA PRO A 471 -19.62 -9.27 14.21
C PRO A 471 -19.00 -9.83 12.91
N SER A 472 -17.68 -9.74 12.74
CA SER A 472 -16.95 -10.26 11.57
C SER A 472 -17.03 -11.77 11.44
N GLY A 473 -17.83 -12.24 10.47
CA GLY A 473 -17.73 -13.57 9.87
C GLY A 473 -17.89 -14.77 10.82
N ALA A 474 -17.94 -15.97 10.24
CA ALA A 474 -17.82 -17.20 11.01
C ALA A 474 -16.33 -17.61 11.09
N PRO A 475 -15.86 -18.17 12.21
CA PRO A 475 -16.58 -18.31 13.49
C PRO A 475 -16.76 -16.94 14.16
N VAL A 476 -17.87 -16.71 14.88
CA VAL A 476 -18.15 -15.38 15.45
C VAL A 476 -17.54 -15.25 16.84
N TYR A 477 -16.34 -14.66 16.93
CA TYR A 477 -15.68 -14.35 18.22
C TYR A 477 -15.52 -12.85 18.50
N VAL A 478 -15.58 -12.02 17.45
CA VAL A 478 -15.47 -10.57 17.53
C VAL A 478 -16.81 -9.87 17.29
N GLN A 479 -16.97 -8.63 17.76
CA GLN A 479 -18.22 -7.87 17.65
C GLN A 479 -18.21 -6.80 16.56
N ASN A 480 -17.11 -6.64 15.83
CA ASN A 480 -16.91 -5.58 14.84
C ASN A 480 -16.32 -6.15 13.54
N GLY A 481 -16.45 -5.36 12.46
CA GLY A 481 -15.71 -5.51 11.22
C GLY A 481 -16.44 -6.19 10.09
N ASN A 482 -17.68 -6.65 10.28
CA ASN A 482 -18.45 -7.24 9.19
C ASN A 482 -18.93 -6.16 8.21
N MET A 483 -18.52 -6.30 6.95
CA MET A 483 -18.86 -5.37 5.87
C MET A 483 -20.03 -5.85 5.00
N SER A 484 -20.70 -6.95 5.32
CA SER A 484 -21.77 -7.54 4.50
C SER A 484 -22.94 -6.59 4.23
N GLU A 485 -23.34 -5.81 5.24
CA GLU A 485 -24.42 -4.79 5.12
C GLU A 485 -23.95 -3.52 4.38
N TRP A 486 -22.64 -3.39 4.17
CA TRP A 486 -21.97 -2.22 3.61
C TRP A 486 -21.25 -2.56 2.31
N GLN A 487 -21.60 -3.66 1.65
CA GLN A 487 -21.14 -3.95 0.29
C GLN A 487 -21.91 -3.09 -0.73
N PRO A 488 -21.26 -2.61 -1.80
CA PRO A 488 -21.95 -1.95 -2.91
C PRO A 488 -22.73 -2.98 -3.74
N GLY A 489 -23.78 -2.52 -4.44
CA GLY A 489 -24.46 -3.33 -5.45
C GLY A 489 -23.65 -3.49 -6.75
N ASP A 490 -24.13 -4.33 -7.67
CA ASP A 490 -23.44 -4.67 -8.93
C ASP A 490 -23.06 -3.45 -9.81
N GLY A 491 -23.79 -2.35 -9.68
CA GLY A 491 -23.51 -1.10 -10.39
C GLY A 491 -22.63 -0.11 -9.62
N CYS A 492 -22.01 -0.55 -8.52
CA CYS A 492 -21.28 0.28 -7.55
C CYS A 492 -22.17 1.33 -6.85
N GLU A 493 -23.46 1.04 -6.67
CA GLU A 493 -24.37 1.85 -5.85
C GLU A 493 -24.34 1.44 -4.37
N GLY A 494 -24.35 2.44 -3.48
CA GLY A 494 -24.28 2.19 -2.04
C GLY A 494 -22.87 1.79 -1.60
N GLY A 495 -22.77 1.01 -0.53
CA GLY A 495 -21.51 0.63 0.10
C GLY A 495 -21.03 1.61 1.17
N SER A 496 -19.81 1.40 1.66
CA SER A 496 -19.14 2.29 2.62
C SER A 496 -18.30 3.35 1.90
N GLU A 497 -18.31 4.56 2.46
CA GLU A 497 -17.42 5.65 2.05
C GLU A 497 -16.09 5.64 2.83
N ASN A 498 -15.98 4.82 3.87
CA ASN A 498 -14.76 4.67 4.65
C ASN A 498 -13.95 3.53 4.02
N ILE A 499 -12.76 3.80 3.51
CA ILE A 499 -11.93 2.77 2.86
C ILE A 499 -10.48 2.93 3.29
N MET A 500 -9.80 1.80 3.54
CA MET A 500 -8.40 1.75 3.92
C MET A 500 -7.60 0.89 2.95
N GLY A 501 -6.49 1.44 2.45
CA GLY A 501 -5.46 0.72 1.72
C GLY A 501 -4.13 0.76 2.46
N LEU A 502 -3.50 -0.39 2.68
CA LEU A 502 -2.15 -0.49 3.22
C LEU A 502 -1.21 -0.97 2.12
N VAL A 503 -0.31 -0.10 1.67
CA VAL A 503 0.67 -0.39 0.59
C VAL A 503 2.07 -0.40 1.19
N SER A 504 2.52 -1.57 1.60
CA SER A 504 3.86 -1.75 2.16
C SER A 504 4.90 -1.95 1.05
N GLY A 505 6.00 -1.19 1.13
CA GLY A 505 7.17 -1.42 0.29
C GLY A 505 7.87 -2.76 0.54
N ALA A 506 7.58 -3.43 1.66
CA ALA A 506 8.12 -4.75 2.01
C ALA A 506 7.03 -5.71 2.49
N ASN A 507 6.89 -5.91 3.81
CA ASN A 507 5.89 -6.79 4.41
C ASN A 507 4.74 -6.04 5.08
N ILE A 508 3.62 -6.73 5.22
CA ILE A 508 2.59 -6.38 6.18
C ILE A 508 2.57 -7.49 7.24
N TYR A 509 2.80 -7.10 8.50
CA TYR A 509 2.82 -8.02 9.64
C TYR A 509 1.65 -7.79 10.56
N ILE A 510 0.99 -8.86 10.99
CA ILE A 510 0.21 -8.82 12.24
C ILE A 510 1.19 -8.94 13.40
N ALA A 511 1.28 -7.87 14.18
CA ALA A 511 2.21 -7.78 15.30
C ALA A 511 1.78 -8.66 16.46
N ASN A 512 2.75 -9.17 17.22
CA ASN A 512 2.53 -9.98 18.42
C ASN A 512 2.19 -9.08 19.63
N THR A 513 1.04 -8.42 19.60
CA THR A 513 0.52 -7.63 20.73
C THR A 513 -0.39 -8.47 21.61
N PHE A 514 -0.62 -8.02 22.85
CA PHE A 514 -1.60 -8.66 23.72
C PHE A 514 -2.99 -8.70 23.09
N ASP A 515 -3.40 -7.61 22.43
CA ASP A 515 -4.69 -7.51 21.76
C ASP A 515 -4.79 -8.47 20.56
N ASN A 516 -3.72 -8.60 19.77
CA ASN A 516 -3.60 -9.58 18.67
C ASN A 516 -3.24 -11.00 19.14
N GLY A 517 -3.52 -11.32 20.41
CA GLY A 517 -3.52 -12.69 20.87
C GLY A 517 -2.20 -13.29 21.34
N ARG A 518 -1.17 -12.47 21.59
CA ARG A 518 0.11 -12.89 22.16
C ARG A 518 -0.03 -13.79 23.39
N ALA A 519 0.82 -14.81 23.47
CA ALA A 519 0.85 -15.78 24.56
C ALA A 519 -0.35 -16.73 24.54
N ASN A 520 -0.59 -17.35 23.38
CA ASN A 520 -1.60 -18.39 23.18
C ASN A 520 -3.02 -17.95 23.56
N ARG A 521 -3.46 -16.76 23.14
CA ARG A 521 -4.81 -16.26 23.51
C ARG A 521 -5.95 -16.87 22.70
N GLY A 522 -5.69 -17.81 21.79
CA GLY A 522 -6.72 -18.53 21.04
C GLY A 522 -7.82 -17.60 20.51
N ALA A 523 -9.09 -18.01 20.65
CA ALA A 523 -10.27 -17.22 20.24
C ALA A 523 -10.60 -15.99 21.13
N LEU A 524 -9.63 -15.49 21.91
CA LEU A 524 -9.73 -14.24 22.67
C LEU A 524 -8.67 -13.22 22.22
N GLY A 525 -7.92 -13.56 21.17
CA GLY A 525 -6.78 -12.82 20.64
C GLY A 525 -6.93 -12.39 19.18
N ASP A 526 -8.15 -12.46 18.66
CA ASP A 526 -8.45 -12.22 17.26
C ASP A 526 -8.11 -10.79 16.82
N VAL A 527 -7.90 -10.60 15.52
CA VAL A 527 -7.64 -9.28 14.92
C VAL A 527 -8.59 -9.04 13.77
N VAL A 528 -9.19 -7.85 13.74
CA VAL A 528 -10.12 -7.40 12.70
C VAL A 528 -9.42 -6.42 11.78
N ILE A 529 -9.46 -6.69 10.48
CA ILE A 529 -8.83 -5.87 9.45
C ILE A 529 -9.88 -5.58 8.37
N ASN A 530 -10.30 -4.32 8.28
CA ASN A 530 -11.08 -3.79 7.17
C ASN A 530 -10.16 -2.99 6.24
N ALA A 531 -9.42 -3.65 5.35
CA ALA A 531 -8.49 -2.95 4.46
C ALA A 531 -8.06 -3.80 3.24
N GLY A 532 -7.76 -3.12 2.14
CA GLY A 532 -6.96 -3.69 1.06
C GLY A 532 -5.48 -3.69 1.44
N LEU A 533 -4.82 -4.83 1.33
CA LEU A 533 -3.42 -5.05 1.73
C LEU A 533 -2.55 -5.31 0.49
N VAL A 534 -1.47 -4.55 0.32
CA VAL A 534 -0.47 -4.76 -0.73
C VAL A 534 0.93 -4.84 -0.11
N ALA A 535 1.55 -6.02 -0.15
CA ALA A 535 2.94 -6.25 0.23
C ALA A 535 3.81 -6.42 -1.02
N LEU A 536 4.48 -5.33 -1.45
CA LEU A 536 5.05 -5.23 -2.79
C LEU A 536 6.24 -6.13 -3.08
N ASN A 537 7.08 -6.37 -2.09
CA ASN A 537 8.33 -7.11 -2.28
C ASN A 537 8.42 -8.40 -1.47
N GLU A 538 7.54 -8.61 -0.48
CA GLU A 538 7.52 -9.83 0.32
C GLU A 538 6.08 -10.31 0.55
N SER A 539 5.56 -10.29 1.78
CA SER A 539 4.30 -10.97 2.10
C SER A 539 3.43 -10.27 3.14
N PHE A 540 2.16 -10.68 3.18
CA PHE A 540 1.30 -10.50 4.35
C PHE A 540 1.40 -11.73 5.25
N THR A 541 1.94 -11.56 6.47
CA THR A 541 2.18 -12.67 7.41
C THR A 541 2.07 -12.17 8.85
N ILE A 542 2.45 -12.99 9.83
CA ILE A 542 2.40 -12.65 11.25
C ILE A 542 3.77 -12.75 11.90
N GLN A 543 3.93 -12.12 13.07
CA GLN A 543 5.18 -12.12 13.82
C GLN A 543 5.38 -13.41 14.64
N TYR A 544 6.17 -14.36 14.15
CA TYR A 544 6.35 -15.67 14.81
C TYR A 544 7.42 -15.71 15.92
N TRP A 545 8.39 -14.80 15.89
CA TRP A 545 9.65 -14.97 16.62
C TRP A 545 9.64 -14.55 18.11
N GLN A 546 8.60 -13.84 18.56
CA GLN A 546 8.34 -13.56 19.99
C GLN A 546 7.31 -14.54 20.59
N ASN A 547 7.39 -15.82 20.24
CA ASN A 547 6.41 -16.81 20.68
C ASN A 547 6.68 -17.33 22.09
N THR A 548 5.65 -17.87 22.74
CA THR A 548 5.70 -18.39 24.11
C THR A 548 5.83 -19.91 24.18
N THR A 549 6.18 -20.57 23.08
CA THR A 549 6.16 -22.05 23.02
C THR A 549 7.42 -22.64 23.61
N SER A 550 7.33 -23.68 24.44
CA SER A 550 8.49 -24.34 25.06
C SER A 550 8.88 -25.66 24.41
N SER A 551 8.45 -25.89 23.17
CA SER A 551 8.77 -27.12 22.45
C SER A 551 10.24 -27.15 22.06
N ILE A 552 10.90 -28.30 22.27
CA ILE A 552 12.34 -28.46 21.97
C ILE A 552 12.50 -28.70 20.46
N THR A 553 13.34 -27.90 19.80
CA THR A 553 13.52 -27.95 18.34
C THR A 553 14.60 -28.89 17.89
N SER A 554 15.78 -28.78 18.47
CA SER A 554 16.90 -29.69 18.23
C SER A 554 18.09 -29.29 19.12
N PHE A 555 19.11 -30.13 19.13
CA PHE A 555 20.42 -29.74 19.63
C PHE A 555 21.19 -29.06 18.51
N VAL A 556 21.31 -27.73 18.56
CA VAL A 556 22.15 -26.98 17.63
C VAL A 556 23.50 -26.83 18.30
N TYR A 557 24.52 -27.55 17.84
CA TYR A 557 25.87 -27.37 18.38
C TYR A 557 26.48 -26.08 17.83
N PRO A 558 27.09 -25.21 18.66
CA PRO A 558 27.43 -25.35 20.09
C PRO A 558 26.37 -24.78 21.06
N LEU A 559 25.25 -24.25 20.55
CA LEU A 559 24.20 -23.55 21.31
C LEU A 559 23.45 -24.43 22.33
N GLY A 560 23.55 -25.75 22.23
CA GLY A 560 22.90 -26.66 23.16
C GLY A 560 21.49 -27.05 22.74
N THR A 561 20.66 -27.42 23.70
CA THR A 561 19.24 -27.73 23.46
C THR A 561 18.46 -26.42 23.34
N GLN A 562 17.99 -26.10 22.13
CA GLN A 562 17.19 -24.90 21.87
C GLN A 562 15.70 -25.22 21.86
N THR A 563 14.89 -24.25 22.25
CA THR A 563 13.43 -24.32 22.12
C THR A 563 12.94 -23.50 20.92
N ALA A 564 11.66 -23.66 20.58
CA ALA A 564 11.01 -22.97 19.47
C ALA A 564 10.88 -21.45 19.65
N HIS A 565 11.03 -20.94 20.88
CA HIS A 565 11.12 -19.50 21.13
C HIS A 565 12.55 -18.96 21.09
N ASP A 566 13.58 -19.81 21.02
CA ASP A 566 14.98 -19.37 20.98
C ASP A 566 15.51 -19.24 19.55
N PRO A 567 16.51 -18.39 19.32
CA PRO A 567 17.23 -18.35 18.04
C PRO A 567 17.75 -19.72 17.61
N PRO A 568 17.66 -20.07 16.30
CA PRO A 568 17.20 -19.21 15.21
C PRO A 568 15.67 -19.09 15.09
N TRP A 569 14.85 -19.98 15.64
CA TRP A 569 13.42 -20.00 15.33
C TRP A 569 12.62 -18.88 16.01
N GLY A 570 13.04 -18.43 17.19
CA GLY A 570 12.54 -17.23 17.85
C GLY A 570 13.65 -16.27 18.27
N ASP A 571 13.33 -15.36 19.18
CA ASP A 571 14.25 -14.35 19.74
C ASP A 571 14.38 -14.42 21.28
N GLY A 572 13.81 -15.42 21.95
CA GLY A 572 13.84 -15.55 23.40
C GLY A 572 12.98 -14.53 24.17
N ARG A 573 12.51 -13.44 23.55
CA ARG A 573 11.73 -12.37 24.20
C ARG A 573 10.34 -12.83 24.61
N GLY A 574 9.86 -13.93 24.03
CA GLY A 574 8.63 -14.61 24.43
C GLY A 574 8.61 -15.04 25.90
N LEU A 575 9.76 -15.36 26.50
CA LEU A 575 9.87 -15.80 27.90
C LEU A 575 9.32 -14.77 28.90
N ASN A 576 9.46 -13.49 28.60
CA ASN A 576 8.93 -12.40 29.42
C ASN A 576 7.41 -12.45 29.55
N PHE A 577 6.72 -13.14 28.64
CA PHE A 577 5.27 -13.32 28.64
C PHE A 577 4.84 -14.67 29.25
N GLY A 578 5.79 -15.51 29.66
CA GLY A 578 5.57 -16.85 30.19
C GLY A 578 5.50 -17.93 29.09
N SER A 579 5.70 -19.19 29.48
CA SER A 579 5.57 -20.33 28.56
C SER A 579 4.13 -20.84 28.47
N THR A 580 3.68 -21.19 27.26
CA THR A 580 2.34 -21.72 26.96
C THR A 580 2.36 -23.19 26.53
N GLY A 581 3.48 -23.89 26.72
CA GLY A 581 3.64 -25.27 26.30
C GLY A 581 3.89 -25.38 24.79
N ASP A 582 3.23 -26.33 24.12
CA ASP A 582 3.47 -26.60 22.69
C ASP A 582 2.61 -25.77 21.73
N ASN A 583 1.94 -24.72 22.21
CA ASN A 583 1.07 -23.91 21.35
C ASN A 583 1.17 -22.42 21.70
N ASP A 584 1.24 -21.60 20.67
CA ASP A 584 1.03 -20.15 20.70
C ASP A 584 0.05 -19.79 19.58
N LEU A 585 -1.18 -20.28 19.74
CA LEU A 585 -2.31 -20.01 18.86
C LEU A 585 -2.96 -18.70 19.30
N ARG A 586 -3.05 -17.75 18.38
CA ARG A 586 -3.41 -16.35 18.68
C ARG A 586 -4.81 -15.97 18.21
N GLY A 587 -5.59 -16.92 17.69
CA GLY A 587 -6.98 -16.69 17.27
C GLY A 587 -7.11 -16.59 15.76
N TYR A 588 -8.06 -15.77 15.32
CA TYR A 588 -8.42 -15.58 13.92
C TYR A 588 -8.01 -14.19 13.41
N VAL A 589 -7.62 -14.16 12.15
CA VAL A 589 -7.56 -12.93 11.37
C VAL A 589 -8.88 -12.79 10.61
N TYR A 590 -9.70 -11.83 11.03
CA TYR A 590 -10.92 -11.46 10.35
C TYR A 590 -10.62 -10.35 9.35
N LEU A 591 -10.40 -10.74 8.10
CA LEU A 591 -10.15 -9.82 7.00
C LEU A 591 -11.43 -9.60 6.21
N TRP A 592 -11.87 -8.35 6.11
CA TRP A 592 -12.77 -7.88 5.06
C TRP A 592 -11.98 -6.93 4.18
N GLY A 593 -11.56 -7.39 3.01
CA GLY A 593 -10.60 -6.67 2.19
C GLY A 593 -10.04 -7.50 1.06
N GLY A 594 -8.73 -7.42 0.84
CA GLY A 594 -8.02 -8.20 -0.15
C GLY A 594 -6.53 -8.23 0.13
N VAL A 595 -5.85 -9.31 -0.24
CA VAL A 595 -4.41 -9.52 -0.01
C VAL A 595 -3.69 -9.62 -1.35
N VAL A 596 -2.82 -8.66 -1.64
CA VAL A 596 -1.87 -8.72 -2.73
C VAL A 596 -0.46 -8.79 -2.19
N GLN A 597 0.32 -9.76 -2.64
CA GLN A 597 1.68 -9.99 -2.14
C GLN A 597 2.59 -10.53 -3.24
N LYS A 598 3.91 -10.42 -3.06
CA LYS A 598 4.87 -11.04 -3.99
C LYS A 598 5.08 -12.52 -3.67
N TYR A 599 5.25 -12.83 -2.40
CA TYR A 599 5.42 -14.19 -1.91
C TYR A 599 4.31 -14.47 -0.90
N ARG A 600 3.87 -15.73 -0.81
CA ARG A 600 2.81 -16.13 0.12
C ARG A 600 3.32 -16.10 1.56
N GLY A 601 2.67 -15.32 2.41
CA GLY A 601 2.96 -15.33 3.84
C GLY A 601 2.28 -16.49 4.57
N TYR A 602 2.97 -17.06 5.57
CA TYR A 602 2.33 -17.99 6.49
C TYR A 602 1.42 -17.21 7.46
N MET A 603 0.24 -17.76 7.77
CA MET A 603 -0.59 -17.26 8.88
C MET A 603 -0.50 -18.16 10.11
N LYS A 604 -0.23 -19.45 9.91
CA LYS A 604 -0.08 -20.44 10.98
C LYS A 604 1.02 -21.43 10.63
N ARG A 605 1.85 -21.76 11.62
CA ARG A 605 2.89 -22.78 11.56
C ARG A 605 2.42 -24.00 12.33
N ASN A 606 2.61 -25.16 11.74
CA ASN A 606 2.17 -26.44 12.30
C ASN A 606 3.32 -27.14 13.05
N PRO A 607 3.03 -28.24 13.78
CA PRO A 607 4.02 -29.02 14.52
C PRO A 607 5.19 -29.57 13.69
N THR A 608 5.01 -29.76 12.38
CA THR A 608 6.05 -30.24 11.46
C THR A 608 6.90 -29.10 10.89
N SER A 609 6.65 -27.87 11.32
CA SER A 609 7.43 -26.70 10.90
C SER A 609 8.75 -26.59 11.67
N PRO A 610 9.65 -25.67 11.27
CA PRO A 610 10.87 -25.36 12.02
C PRO A 610 10.68 -25.02 13.51
N TYR A 611 9.46 -24.68 13.95
CA TYR A 611 9.13 -24.46 15.37
C TYR A 611 8.84 -25.75 16.16
N SER A 612 9.19 -26.92 15.62
CA SER A 612 9.24 -28.26 16.26
C SER A 612 8.17 -28.59 17.28
N ASN A 613 7.19 -29.38 16.88
CA ASN A 613 6.03 -29.77 17.66
C ASN A 613 5.14 -28.61 18.14
N ALA A 614 5.52 -27.36 17.87
CA ALA A 614 4.71 -26.20 18.23
C ALA A 614 3.74 -25.78 17.11
N SER A 615 2.52 -25.40 17.49
CA SER A 615 1.63 -24.65 16.59
C SER A 615 1.64 -23.18 16.96
N ILE A 616 2.00 -22.31 16.01
CA ILE A 616 2.14 -20.87 16.26
C ILE A 616 1.37 -20.11 15.20
N GLY A 617 0.55 -19.16 15.62
CA GLY A 617 -0.05 -18.16 14.74
C GLY A 617 -1.56 -18.09 14.77
N MET A 618 -2.15 -17.67 13.65
CA MET A 618 -3.56 -17.36 13.56
C MET A 618 -4.25 -18.13 12.43
N ASP A 619 -5.47 -18.57 12.70
CA ASP A 619 -6.39 -19.08 11.68
C ASP A 619 -6.98 -17.90 10.86
N LYS A 620 -7.57 -18.19 9.71
CA LYS A 620 -8.05 -17.18 8.76
C LYS A 620 -9.57 -17.16 8.69
N SER A 621 -10.16 -15.98 8.63
CA SER A 621 -11.57 -15.73 8.27
C SER A 621 -11.56 -14.56 7.29
N TYR A 622 -11.57 -14.90 6.01
CA TYR A 622 -11.18 -14.03 4.91
C TYR A 622 -12.41 -13.79 4.04
N HIS A 623 -12.76 -12.53 3.86
CA HIS A 623 -13.91 -12.06 3.11
C HIS A 623 -13.51 -10.90 2.21
N TYR A 624 -13.99 -10.91 0.98
CA TYR A 624 -13.74 -9.87 0.01
C TYR A 624 -14.57 -8.62 0.32
N ASP A 625 -13.95 -7.45 0.23
CA ASP A 625 -14.64 -6.17 0.32
C ASP A 625 -14.75 -5.51 -1.07
N ALA A 626 -15.91 -5.64 -1.71
CA ALA A 626 -16.17 -5.08 -3.04
C ALA A 626 -16.15 -3.54 -3.08
N ASN A 627 -16.18 -2.88 -1.92
CA ASN A 627 -15.91 -1.44 -1.89
C ASN A 627 -14.51 -1.10 -2.43
N LEU A 628 -13.53 -2.01 -2.32
CA LEU A 628 -12.17 -1.81 -2.84
C LEU A 628 -12.11 -1.73 -4.37
N ASP A 629 -13.02 -2.38 -5.09
CA ASP A 629 -13.15 -2.23 -6.54
C ASP A 629 -13.95 -0.97 -6.90
N CYS A 630 -15.12 -0.81 -6.29
CA CYS A 630 -16.05 0.28 -6.63
C CYS A 630 -15.50 1.66 -6.23
N ASN A 631 -14.93 1.77 -5.04
CA ASN A 631 -14.42 3.01 -4.44
C ASN A 631 -13.02 2.78 -3.83
N PRO A 632 -11.99 2.50 -4.67
CA PRO A 632 -10.68 2.09 -4.18
C PRO A 632 -10.06 3.14 -3.25
N PRO A 633 -9.12 2.71 -2.37
CA PRO A 633 -8.29 3.65 -1.63
C PRO A 633 -7.65 4.69 -2.58
N PRO A 634 -7.45 5.95 -2.15
CA PRO A 634 -6.89 6.99 -3.02
C PRO A 634 -5.52 6.57 -3.56
N PHE A 635 -5.35 6.65 -4.88
CA PHE A 635 -4.15 6.26 -5.62
C PHE A 635 -3.74 4.79 -5.46
N TYR A 636 -4.63 3.90 -5.01
CA TYR A 636 -4.32 2.47 -4.83
C TYR A 636 -3.71 1.88 -6.10
N PRO A 637 -2.71 0.97 -6.01
CA PRO A 637 -1.95 0.60 -7.18
C PRO A 637 -2.80 -0.07 -8.27
N ALA A 638 -2.58 0.35 -9.51
CA ALA A 638 -3.26 -0.16 -10.69
C ALA A 638 -2.73 -1.53 -11.13
N ILE A 639 -3.58 -2.33 -11.77
CA ILE A 639 -3.21 -3.62 -12.36
C ILE A 639 -2.47 -3.38 -13.67
N GLU A 640 -1.23 -3.85 -13.71
CA GLU A 640 -0.45 -4.00 -14.93
C GLU A 640 -0.27 -5.50 -15.17
N PHE A 641 -0.51 -5.97 -16.38
CA PHE A 641 -0.24 -7.36 -16.74
C PHE A 641 1.13 -7.48 -17.42
N ASP A 642 1.84 -8.58 -17.19
CA ASP A 642 3.10 -8.89 -17.87
C ASP A 642 2.82 -9.56 -19.24
N ASP A 643 2.13 -8.82 -20.11
CA ASP A 643 1.78 -9.20 -21.48
C ASP A 643 2.59 -8.43 -22.55
N GLY A 644 3.49 -7.54 -22.10
CA GLY A 644 4.31 -6.69 -22.95
C GLY A 644 3.59 -5.50 -23.58
N SER A 645 2.33 -5.24 -23.24
CA SER A 645 1.55 -4.10 -23.76
C SER A 645 2.01 -2.76 -23.18
N GLY A 646 2.44 -2.75 -21.91
CA GLY A 646 2.70 -1.52 -21.16
C GLY A 646 1.44 -0.67 -20.97
N GLU A 647 0.27 -1.32 -20.94
CA GLU A 647 -1.04 -0.70 -20.80
C GLU A 647 -1.75 -1.20 -19.54
N LEU A 648 -2.55 -0.32 -18.93
CA LEU A 648 -3.42 -0.62 -17.80
C LEU A 648 -4.86 -0.75 -18.29
N ASP A 649 -5.64 -1.59 -17.64
CA ASP A 649 -7.08 -1.59 -17.85
C ASP A 649 -7.70 -0.33 -17.22
N ILE A 650 -8.47 0.45 -17.98
CA ILE A 650 -9.11 1.67 -17.51
C ILE A 650 -10.60 1.70 -17.91
N LYS A 651 -11.43 2.18 -17.00
CA LYS A 651 -12.85 2.45 -17.23
C LYS A 651 -13.06 3.95 -17.42
N ILE A 652 -13.69 4.34 -18.52
CA ILE A 652 -14.09 5.74 -18.73
C ILE A 652 -15.25 6.06 -17.79
N VAL A 653 -15.05 7.03 -16.89
CA VAL A 653 -16.04 7.37 -15.84
C VAL A 653 -16.87 8.60 -16.18
N GLY A 654 -16.49 9.34 -17.22
CA GLY A 654 -17.25 10.50 -17.67
C GLY A 654 -16.72 11.09 -18.97
N TYR A 655 -17.49 12.02 -19.53
CA TYR A 655 -17.10 12.79 -20.70
C TYR A 655 -17.76 14.17 -20.64
N ASN A 656 -16.96 15.21 -20.40
CA ASN A 656 -17.45 16.57 -20.16
C ASN A 656 -16.95 17.53 -21.23
N SER A 657 -17.80 18.51 -21.59
CA SER A 657 -17.42 19.59 -22.51
C SER A 657 -17.84 20.96 -21.98
N THR A 658 -16.93 21.93 -22.10
CA THR A 658 -17.12 23.32 -21.62
C THR A 658 -16.92 24.30 -22.77
N PHE A 659 -17.94 25.13 -23.07
CA PHE A 659 -18.10 25.92 -24.31
C PHE A 659 -17.83 27.42 -24.22
#